data_AF-A0A3D8JZA4-F1
#
_entry.id   AF-A0A3D8JZA4-F1
#
_cell.length_a   1.000
_cell.length_b   1.000
_cell.length_c   1.000
_cell.angle_alpha   90.00
_cell.angle_beta   90.00
_cell.angle_gamma   90.00
#
_symmetry.space_group_name_H-M   'P 1'
#
loop_
_entity.id
_entity.type
_entity.pdbx_description
1 polymer ?
#
loop_
_entity_poly.entity_id
_entity_poly.type
_entity_poly.pdbx_seq_one_letter_code
_entity_poly.pdbx_strand_id
1 'polypeptide(L)'
;MKPIRLVCGTRYDEGRFATDSALGRSLKLYHYVSNLQLQLFDENRTGLSTIYNRAIDQAKTHPAILVFIHDDISICDFHWIERIREGLQAFDIIGLAGNTRRMPRQPSWAFTPEMKWDQREFLSGTVGHGDGFPSNVVSYFGPAGQACKLLDGLLLAADSERLMASGLRFDEQFDFHFYDLDFCRQAERKGLTMGTWPISVVHQSGGAYGKPDWRAAYERYLSKYGESAVMPSATQHAVPPIETGQALLQAGRLTEAAAVFRQILAVRPNHADALHLLGLVAYYEGRYGESAELIMAALGHQTSEIFYGNLGNAFAGQGKRAAAIECFRQAIALKPDYVQAHNNLGNLLREQDDFHGAVRCFRTVIALQPDYADAHNNLANALVDLGELDAAIEAYRRAIVLKPGLLEARSNLLFILSYREDLDQPAYLAEAVEFGRIATAGAKPWRNWLASTEPQRRTPLRVGLVSGDLKTHPTGHFLESILAHIDRSRIELVAYPTRRSEDALTTRIKPHFSAWTPLASLSDEQAAARIRDDRIDLLLDLSGHMNFNRLPLFAWRPAPVQASWLGYFASTGLPAMDYLLGDSHVLPRDAQPHYTERLRHLPDSYLCFTPPAERVDVGPLPLSKQGHVTFGCFNHLMKMNDSVVDIWTRILHAVPGSRLFLKAKQLDDAPTRETTLARFAARGIDASRLILEGRSPRAEYFAAYNRIDIALSPFPYPGGTTSVEGLWMGVPVLCRHGDRFLSNICTSMLHSAGLPEWIAQDNEEYVAKAVAFAADVQRLTALRMNMRASLLASPLCDAARYAGHLEAALESMWRDGVARLNATPRATMA
;
A
#
# COMPACT_ATOMS: atom_id res chain seq x y z
N MET A 1 -20.02 46.45 5.83
CA MET A 1 -18.69 46.09 5.31
C MET A 1 -18.69 46.30 3.80
N LYS A 2 -17.62 46.86 3.20
CA LYS A 2 -17.57 47.09 1.75
C LYS A 2 -17.71 45.75 0.99
N PRO A 3 -18.60 45.62 -0.01
CA PRO A 3 -18.82 44.35 -0.72
C PRO A 3 -17.57 43.91 -1.49
N ILE A 4 -17.42 42.60 -1.69
CA ILE A 4 -16.41 42.05 -2.61
C ILE A 4 -17.05 41.89 -3.98
N ARG A 5 -16.44 42.48 -5.01
CA ARG A 5 -16.89 42.36 -6.39
C ARG A 5 -15.86 41.58 -7.19
N LEU A 6 -16.21 40.35 -7.58
CA LEU A 6 -15.45 39.53 -8.52
C LEU A 6 -15.67 40.07 -9.92
N VAL A 7 -14.61 40.50 -10.58
CA VAL A 7 -14.62 41.04 -11.94
C VAL A 7 -13.97 40.00 -12.84
N CYS A 8 -14.77 39.34 -13.68
CA CYS A 8 -14.32 38.24 -14.51
C CYS A 8 -14.76 38.44 -15.97
N GLY A 9 -13.83 38.33 -16.90
CA GLY A 9 -14.11 38.23 -18.33
C GLY A 9 -14.05 36.78 -18.77
N THR A 10 -15.07 36.31 -19.48
CA THR A 10 -15.14 34.93 -19.97
C THR A 10 -15.53 34.88 -21.44
N ARG A 11 -15.14 33.80 -22.12
CA ARG A 11 -15.61 33.52 -23.50
C ARG A 11 -16.97 32.81 -23.52
N TYR A 12 -17.44 32.33 -22.37
CA TYR A 12 -18.75 31.70 -22.23
C TYR A 12 -19.85 32.76 -22.14
N ASP A 13 -21.08 32.39 -22.52
CA ASP A 13 -22.27 33.13 -22.09
C ASP A 13 -22.51 32.92 -20.58
N GLU A 14 -23.37 33.74 -19.96
CA GLU A 14 -23.70 33.65 -18.53
C GLU A 14 -24.16 32.25 -18.08
N GLY A 15 -24.93 31.55 -18.92
CA GLY A 15 -25.44 30.20 -18.61
C GLY A 15 -24.33 29.16 -18.58
N ARG A 16 -23.43 29.21 -19.56
CA ARG A 16 -22.28 28.31 -19.69
C ARG A 16 -21.17 28.65 -18.73
N PHE A 17 -21.01 29.90 -18.30
CA PHE A 17 -20.01 30.28 -17.31
C PHE A 17 -20.15 29.43 -16.04
N ALA A 18 -21.38 29.22 -15.54
CA ALA A 18 -21.64 28.45 -14.33
C ALA A 18 -21.31 26.95 -14.42
N THR A 19 -21.23 26.38 -15.63
CA THR A 19 -20.97 24.94 -15.86
C THR A 19 -19.58 24.68 -16.42
N ASP A 20 -19.12 25.53 -17.33
CA ASP A 20 -17.97 25.26 -18.20
C ASP A 20 -16.70 25.97 -17.68
N SER A 21 -16.83 27.09 -16.97
CA SER A 21 -15.67 27.76 -16.35
C SER A 21 -15.33 27.18 -14.97
N ALA A 22 -14.04 27.21 -14.61
CA ALA A 22 -13.59 26.77 -13.30
C ALA A 22 -14.15 27.66 -12.19
N LEU A 23 -14.15 28.97 -12.43
CA LEU A 23 -14.64 29.96 -11.49
C LEU A 23 -16.14 29.77 -11.25
N GLY A 24 -16.94 29.71 -12.31
CA GLY A 24 -18.39 29.50 -12.21
C GLY A 24 -18.78 28.21 -11.50
N ARG A 25 -18.05 27.10 -11.73
CA ARG A 25 -18.25 25.86 -10.97
C ARG A 25 -17.95 26.03 -9.49
N SER A 26 -16.83 26.68 -9.14
CA SER A 26 -16.45 26.88 -7.74
C SER A 26 -17.37 27.85 -7.00
N LEU A 27 -17.89 28.89 -7.68
CA LEU A 27 -18.77 29.91 -7.08
C LEU A 27 -20.12 29.36 -6.60
N LYS A 28 -20.59 28.23 -7.14
CA LYS A 28 -21.80 27.54 -6.64
C LYS A 28 -21.72 27.19 -5.15
N LEU A 29 -20.50 26.97 -4.65
CA LEU A 29 -20.24 26.65 -3.24
C LEU A 29 -20.35 27.86 -2.32
N TYR A 30 -20.46 29.09 -2.85
CA TYR A 30 -20.43 30.34 -2.08
C TYR A 30 -21.73 31.16 -2.18
N HIS A 31 -22.82 30.55 -2.66
CA HIS A 31 -24.13 31.22 -2.81
C HIS A 31 -24.71 31.75 -1.48
N TYR A 32 -24.26 31.23 -0.33
CA TYR A 32 -24.68 31.66 1.00
C TYR A 32 -23.94 32.90 1.52
N VAL A 33 -22.87 33.36 0.84
CA VAL A 33 -22.07 34.48 1.33
C VAL A 33 -22.77 35.81 1.05
N SER A 34 -23.21 36.46 2.12
CA SER A 34 -23.70 37.84 2.06
C SER A 34 -22.59 38.82 1.65
N ASN A 35 -22.88 39.78 0.76
CA ASN A 35 -21.98 40.82 0.25
C ASN A 35 -20.91 40.39 -0.79
N LEU A 36 -21.11 39.26 -1.48
CA LEU A 36 -20.37 38.90 -2.69
C LEU A 36 -21.15 39.35 -3.94
N GLN A 37 -20.48 40.03 -4.87
CA GLN A 37 -21.03 40.47 -6.15
C GLN A 37 -20.21 39.86 -7.28
N LEU A 38 -20.87 39.18 -8.22
CA LEU A 38 -20.24 38.77 -9.48
C LEU A 38 -20.54 39.82 -10.54
N GLN A 39 -19.48 40.42 -11.08
CA GLN A 39 -19.52 41.27 -12.25
C GLN A 39 -18.91 40.49 -13.43
N LEU A 40 -19.78 39.77 -14.14
CA LEU A 40 -19.40 38.96 -15.29
C LEU A 40 -19.42 39.82 -16.56
N PHE A 41 -18.36 39.70 -17.36
CA PHE A 41 -18.32 40.14 -18.73
C PHE A 41 -18.29 38.90 -19.61
N ASP A 42 -19.47 38.42 -19.99
CA ASP A 42 -19.66 37.23 -20.80
C ASP A 42 -19.39 37.53 -22.29
N GLU A 43 -19.11 36.46 -23.04
CA GLU A 43 -18.71 36.53 -24.45
C GLU A 43 -17.65 37.60 -24.75
N ASN A 44 -16.72 37.84 -23.81
CA ASN A 44 -15.85 38.99 -23.86
C ASN A 44 -14.89 38.94 -25.06
N ARG A 45 -14.96 39.98 -25.90
CA ARG A 45 -14.05 40.22 -27.03
C ARG A 45 -13.20 41.49 -26.88
N THR A 46 -13.34 42.20 -25.76
CA THR A 46 -12.80 43.55 -25.56
C THR A 46 -11.50 43.65 -24.75
N GLY A 47 -10.97 42.51 -24.29
CA GLY A 47 -9.75 42.45 -23.47
C GLY A 47 -10.01 42.59 -21.96
N LEU A 48 -9.10 42.10 -21.13
CA LEU A 48 -9.18 42.15 -19.66
C LEU A 48 -8.99 43.58 -19.12
N SER A 49 -8.02 44.33 -19.66
CA SER A 49 -7.74 45.70 -19.22
C SER A 49 -8.95 46.62 -19.34
N THR A 50 -9.66 46.56 -20.46
CA THR A 50 -10.88 47.34 -20.74
C THR A 50 -11.98 47.03 -19.72
N ILE A 51 -12.27 45.74 -19.47
CA ILE A 51 -13.35 45.35 -18.55
C ILE A 51 -12.98 45.67 -17.10
N TYR A 52 -11.71 45.55 -16.71
CA TYR A 52 -11.24 45.89 -15.39
C TYR A 52 -11.30 47.39 -15.14
N ASN A 53 -10.92 48.23 -16.11
CA ASN A 53 -11.09 49.68 -16.04
C ASN A 53 -12.56 50.08 -15.92
N ARG A 54 -13.46 49.42 -16.68
CA ARG A 54 -14.91 49.65 -16.57
C ARG A 54 -15.43 49.32 -15.17
N ALA A 55 -14.97 48.24 -14.56
CA ALA A 55 -15.34 47.89 -13.19
C ALA A 55 -14.82 48.92 -12.16
N ILE A 56 -13.61 49.46 -12.36
CA ILE A 56 -13.06 50.55 -11.55
C ILE A 56 -13.93 51.80 -11.67
N ASP A 57 -14.35 52.18 -12.88
CA ASP A 57 -15.18 53.36 -13.09
C ASP A 57 -16.59 53.20 -12.51
N GLN A 58 -17.18 52.01 -12.61
CA GLN A 58 -18.48 51.73 -11.99
C GLN A 58 -18.42 51.76 -10.46
N ALA A 59 -17.26 51.43 -9.88
CA ALA A 59 -17.05 51.52 -8.43
C ALA A 59 -17.01 52.97 -7.90
N LYS A 60 -16.96 54.00 -8.75
CA LYS A 60 -17.07 55.42 -8.35
C LYS A 60 -18.36 55.73 -7.59
N THR A 61 -19.47 55.16 -8.04
CA THR A 61 -20.79 55.39 -7.44
C THR A 61 -21.11 54.33 -6.37
N HIS A 62 -20.51 53.15 -6.47
CA HIS A 62 -20.75 52.02 -5.57
C HIS A 62 -19.41 51.37 -5.15
N PRO A 63 -18.73 51.93 -4.13
CA PRO A 63 -17.43 51.43 -3.67
C PRO A 63 -17.45 49.95 -3.30
N ALA A 64 -16.45 49.20 -3.76
CA ALA A 64 -16.26 47.78 -3.51
C ALA A 64 -14.77 47.42 -3.36
N ILE A 65 -14.48 46.27 -2.75
CA ILE A 65 -13.20 45.60 -2.96
C ILE A 65 -13.30 44.90 -4.31
N LEU A 66 -12.44 45.27 -5.25
CA LEU A 66 -12.42 44.68 -6.58
C LEU A 66 -11.45 43.51 -6.60
N VAL A 67 -11.90 42.38 -7.12
CA VAL A 67 -11.10 41.17 -7.30
C VAL A 67 -11.13 40.82 -8.79
N PHE A 68 -10.04 41.11 -9.47
CA PHE A 68 -9.85 40.81 -10.88
C PHE A 68 -9.36 39.36 -10.99
N ILE A 69 -10.13 38.48 -11.65
CA ILE A 69 -9.90 37.03 -11.60
C ILE A 69 -10.20 36.36 -12.95
N HIS A 70 -9.40 35.36 -13.32
CA HIS A 70 -9.61 34.57 -14.54
C HIS A 70 -10.73 33.54 -14.36
N ASP A 71 -11.41 33.18 -15.45
CA ASP A 71 -12.52 32.23 -15.45
C ASP A 71 -12.06 30.76 -15.29
N ASP A 72 -10.78 30.48 -15.50
CA ASP A 72 -10.13 29.19 -15.33
C ASP A 72 -9.51 28.96 -13.93
N ILE A 73 -9.87 29.82 -12.96
CA ILE A 73 -9.51 29.68 -11.54
C ILE A 73 -10.68 29.10 -10.73
N SER A 74 -10.45 27.98 -10.03
CA SER A 74 -11.34 27.50 -8.97
C SER A 74 -10.91 28.05 -7.62
N ILE A 75 -11.82 28.71 -6.89
CA ILE A 75 -11.58 29.09 -5.49
C ILE A 75 -11.80 27.87 -4.60
N CYS A 76 -10.83 27.56 -3.74
CA CYS A 76 -10.78 26.34 -2.93
C CYS A 76 -10.57 26.62 -1.44
N ASP A 77 -10.95 27.81 -0.99
CA ASP A 77 -10.76 28.28 0.38
C ASP A 77 -12.10 28.78 0.92
N PHE A 78 -12.57 28.26 2.05
CA PHE A 78 -13.84 28.69 2.64
C PHE A 78 -13.77 30.09 3.25
N HIS A 79 -12.58 30.60 3.56
CA HIS A 79 -12.32 31.88 4.22
C HIS A 79 -11.65 32.89 3.28
N TRP A 80 -11.75 32.70 1.96
CA TRP A 80 -11.06 33.53 0.97
C TRP A 80 -11.45 35.03 1.07
N ILE A 81 -12.68 35.33 1.48
CA ILE A 81 -13.19 36.70 1.64
C ILE A 81 -12.51 37.40 2.80
N GLU A 82 -12.42 36.73 3.95
CA GLU A 82 -11.70 37.22 5.13
C GLU A 82 -10.23 37.43 4.80
N ARG A 83 -9.62 36.45 4.12
CA ARG A 83 -8.22 36.51 3.70
C ARG A 83 -7.93 37.66 2.74
N ILE A 84 -8.81 37.95 1.78
CA ILE A 84 -8.66 39.13 0.92
C ILE A 84 -8.63 40.42 1.76
N ARG A 85 -9.52 40.51 2.75
CA ARG A 85 -9.60 41.71 3.61
C ARG A 85 -8.39 41.84 4.51
N GLU A 86 -7.90 40.74 5.08
CA GLU A 86 -6.66 40.69 5.85
C GLU A 86 -5.46 41.12 5.00
N GLY A 87 -5.34 40.58 3.78
CA GLY A 87 -4.26 40.95 2.87
C GLY A 87 -4.29 42.43 2.49
N LEU A 88 -5.48 43.01 2.30
CA LEU A 88 -5.65 44.44 2.03
C LEU A 88 -5.46 45.36 3.25
N GLN A 89 -5.29 44.80 4.45
CA GLN A 89 -4.77 45.57 5.59
C GLN A 89 -3.24 45.66 5.55
N ALA A 90 -2.58 44.67 4.92
CA ALA A 90 -1.12 44.62 4.81
C ALA A 90 -0.57 45.31 3.55
N PHE A 91 -1.32 45.27 2.44
CA PHE A 91 -0.90 45.81 1.14
C PHE A 91 -2.04 46.57 0.45
N ASP A 92 -1.71 47.54 -0.39
CA ASP A 92 -2.71 48.24 -1.22
C ASP A 92 -3.30 47.31 -2.30
N ILE A 93 -2.50 46.34 -2.77
CA ILE A 93 -2.86 45.35 -3.79
C ILE A 93 -2.30 43.99 -3.36
N ILE A 94 -3.11 42.93 -3.48
CA ILE A 94 -2.66 41.56 -3.21
C ILE A 94 -2.85 40.63 -4.41
N GLY A 95 -2.02 39.60 -4.49
CA GLY A 95 -2.13 38.50 -5.46
C GLY A 95 -1.79 37.13 -4.86
N LEU A 96 -1.94 36.07 -5.67
CA LEU A 96 -1.72 34.68 -5.23
C LEU A 96 -0.24 34.27 -5.24
N ALA A 97 0.48 34.74 -6.26
CA ALA A 97 1.90 34.49 -6.46
C ALA A 97 2.57 35.75 -7.03
N GLY A 98 3.88 35.87 -6.84
CA GLY A 98 4.62 37.05 -7.25
C GLY A 98 6.12 36.94 -7.06
N ASN A 99 6.81 38.04 -7.41
CA ASN A 99 8.26 38.17 -7.30
C ASN A 99 8.62 39.42 -6.48
N THR A 100 9.55 39.26 -5.54
CA THR A 100 10.01 40.31 -4.61
C THR A 100 10.94 41.32 -5.26
N ARG A 101 11.40 41.06 -6.50
CA ARG A 101 12.21 41.98 -7.31
C ARG A 101 11.68 42.12 -8.73
N ARG A 102 12.16 43.17 -9.42
CA ARG A 102 11.95 43.38 -10.86
C ARG A 102 13.32 43.52 -11.53
N MET A 103 13.59 42.69 -12.53
CA MET A 103 14.79 42.76 -13.36
C MET A 103 14.54 43.62 -14.62
N PRO A 104 15.57 44.27 -15.19
CA PRO A 104 15.47 44.88 -16.50
C PRO A 104 15.08 43.84 -17.55
N ARG A 105 14.10 44.13 -18.42
CA ARG A 105 13.60 43.21 -19.45
C ARG A 105 13.06 41.88 -18.91
N GLN A 106 12.39 41.92 -17.77
CA GLN A 106 11.77 40.72 -17.20
C GLN A 106 10.49 40.34 -17.98
N PRO A 107 10.37 39.10 -18.50
CA PRO A 107 9.30 38.71 -19.41
C PRO A 107 8.03 38.19 -18.70
N SER A 108 8.10 37.90 -17.40
CA SER A 108 6.95 37.54 -16.57
C SER A 108 7.27 37.79 -15.10
N TRP A 109 6.31 37.60 -14.19
CA TRP A 109 6.61 37.64 -12.76
C TRP A 109 7.61 36.53 -12.34
N ALA A 110 7.56 35.37 -12.99
CA ALA A 110 8.29 34.17 -12.59
C ALA A 110 9.66 33.98 -13.26
N PHE A 111 9.91 34.64 -14.40
CA PHE A 111 11.09 34.37 -15.22
C PHE A 111 12.12 35.50 -15.22
N THR A 112 13.40 35.16 -15.34
CA THR A 112 14.51 36.09 -15.64
C THR A 112 14.45 36.54 -17.10
N PRO A 113 15.22 37.56 -17.52
CA PRO A 113 15.30 38.02 -18.92
C PRO A 113 15.63 36.90 -19.93
N GLU A 114 16.30 35.84 -19.47
CA GLU A 114 16.66 34.66 -20.25
C GLU A 114 15.53 33.61 -20.34
N MET A 115 14.31 33.95 -19.91
CA MET A 115 13.15 33.04 -19.87
C MET A 115 13.40 31.77 -19.02
N LYS A 116 14.18 31.91 -17.95
CA LYS A 116 14.40 30.86 -16.94
C LYS A 116 13.65 31.22 -15.66
N TRP A 117 13.19 30.22 -14.90
CA TRP A 117 12.64 30.46 -13.56
C TRP A 117 13.62 31.29 -12.72
N ASP A 118 13.12 32.35 -12.09
CA ASP A 118 13.90 33.13 -11.13
C ASP A 118 14.19 32.27 -9.89
N GLN A 119 15.18 32.68 -9.11
CA GLN A 119 15.57 31.96 -7.90
C GLN A 119 14.41 31.99 -6.90
N ARG A 120 14.17 30.84 -6.25
CA ARG A 120 13.03 30.65 -5.32
C ARG A 120 12.98 31.68 -4.19
N GLU A 121 14.11 32.21 -3.75
CA GLU A 121 14.17 33.26 -2.72
C GLU A 121 13.51 34.58 -3.14
N PHE A 122 13.38 34.82 -4.45
CA PHE A 122 12.68 35.98 -4.99
C PHE A 122 11.22 35.71 -5.32
N LEU A 123 10.78 34.45 -5.28
CA LEU A 123 9.42 34.07 -5.60
C LEU A 123 8.60 33.89 -4.31
N SER A 124 7.29 34.12 -4.42
CA SER A 124 6.39 34.10 -3.27
C SER A 124 5.01 33.58 -3.68
N GLY A 125 4.34 32.85 -2.78
CA GLY A 125 2.97 32.40 -2.97
C GLY A 125 2.84 30.92 -3.35
N THR A 126 1.61 30.48 -3.56
CA THR A 126 1.28 29.08 -3.86
C THR A 126 0.04 29.00 -4.74
N VAL A 127 0.07 28.17 -5.77
CA VAL A 127 -1.04 27.97 -6.71
C VAL A 127 -1.21 26.47 -7.00
N GLY A 128 -2.43 25.95 -6.91
CA GLY A 128 -2.76 24.60 -7.37
C GLY A 128 -2.98 24.56 -8.88
N HIS A 129 -2.73 23.42 -9.51
CA HIS A 129 -2.90 23.21 -10.95
C HIS A 129 -3.74 21.95 -11.26
N GLY A 130 -4.46 21.98 -12.37
CA GLY A 130 -5.19 20.82 -12.90
C GLY A 130 -6.71 20.97 -12.89
N ASP A 131 -7.40 19.89 -13.27
CA ASP A 131 -8.86 19.89 -13.44
C ASP A 131 -9.60 19.58 -12.14
N GLY A 132 -9.90 20.63 -11.38
CA GLY A 132 -10.79 20.58 -10.21
C GLY A 132 -10.10 20.43 -8.85
N PHE A 133 -10.91 20.26 -7.79
CA PHE A 133 -10.50 20.22 -6.39
C PHE A 133 -10.79 18.84 -5.74
N PRO A 134 -9.89 18.31 -4.86
CA PRO A 134 -8.59 18.86 -4.52
C PRO A 134 -7.56 18.66 -5.64
N SER A 135 -6.73 19.67 -5.88
CA SER A 135 -5.60 19.55 -6.79
C SER A 135 -4.50 18.72 -6.13
N ASN A 136 -4.02 17.72 -6.88
CA ASN A 136 -2.86 16.91 -6.49
C ASN A 136 -1.52 17.52 -6.98
N VAL A 137 -1.57 18.71 -7.60
CA VAL A 137 -0.41 19.41 -8.18
C VAL A 137 -0.37 20.82 -7.61
N VAL A 138 0.40 21.02 -6.54
CA VAL A 138 0.53 22.34 -5.89
C VAL A 138 1.92 22.91 -6.16
N SER A 139 1.97 24.05 -6.83
CA SER A 139 3.20 24.80 -7.05
C SER A 139 3.44 25.76 -5.90
N TYR A 140 4.47 25.46 -5.10
CA TYR A 140 4.98 26.33 -4.04
C TYR A 140 6.11 27.21 -4.58
N PHE A 141 5.89 28.53 -4.59
CA PHE A 141 6.83 29.52 -5.10
C PHE A 141 7.64 30.19 -4.01
N GLY A 142 7.17 30.17 -2.76
CA GLY A 142 7.83 30.74 -1.60
C GLY A 142 6.82 31.10 -0.50
N PRO A 143 7.26 31.63 0.65
CA PRO A 143 6.34 32.05 1.71
C PRO A 143 5.38 33.13 1.19
N ALA A 144 4.11 33.07 1.58
CA ALA A 144 3.15 34.14 1.32
C ALA A 144 3.33 35.32 2.30
N GLY A 145 2.60 36.42 2.09
CA GLY A 145 2.70 37.62 2.93
C GLY A 145 3.95 38.45 2.66
N GLN A 146 4.60 38.25 1.50
CA GLN A 146 5.83 38.96 1.14
C GLN A 146 5.50 40.18 0.28
N ALA A 147 6.25 41.27 0.48
CA ALA A 147 6.19 42.43 -0.40
C ALA A 147 6.75 42.06 -1.79
N CYS A 148 5.98 42.35 -2.83
CA CYS A 148 6.32 42.00 -4.21
C CYS A 148 6.44 43.25 -5.10
N LYS A 149 7.27 43.11 -6.14
CA LYS A 149 7.39 44.08 -7.24
C LYS A 149 6.58 43.68 -8.46
N LEU A 150 6.26 42.39 -8.56
CA LEU A 150 5.48 41.76 -9.62
C LEU A 150 4.49 40.78 -8.98
N LEU A 151 3.25 40.79 -9.45
CA LEU A 151 2.22 39.83 -9.07
C LEU A 151 1.75 39.08 -10.32
N ASP A 152 1.33 37.83 -10.12
CA ASP A 152 0.66 37.04 -11.14
C ASP A 152 -0.75 37.57 -11.40
N GLY A 153 -1.14 37.65 -12.67
CA GLY A 153 -2.44 38.17 -13.10
C GLY A 153 -3.64 37.26 -12.83
N LEU A 154 -3.44 36.01 -12.38
CA LEU A 154 -4.54 35.06 -12.13
C LEU A 154 -5.61 35.61 -11.17
N LEU A 155 -5.18 36.33 -10.15
CA LEU A 155 -6.04 37.03 -9.20
C LEU A 155 -5.31 38.24 -8.63
N LEU A 156 -5.90 39.42 -8.80
CA LEU A 156 -5.46 40.67 -8.19
C LEU A 156 -6.62 41.30 -7.42
N ALA A 157 -6.41 41.68 -6.15
CA ALA A 157 -7.44 42.34 -5.35
C ALA A 157 -6.96 43.70 -4.83
N ALA A 158 -7.86 44.69 -4.82
CA ALA A 158 -7.59 46.05 -4.32
C ALA A 158 -8.88 46.77 -3.91
N ASP A 159 -8.77 47.75 -3.01
CA ASP A 159 -9.89 48.65 -2.69
C ASP A 159 -10.11 49.65 -3.83
N SER A 160 -11.33 49.72 -4.36
CA SER A 160 -11.69 50.66 -5.43
C SER A 160 -11.37 52.13 -5.11
N GLU A 161 -11.57 52.58 -3.87
CA GLU A 161 -11.27 53.96 -3.47
C GLU A 161 -9.77 54.24 -3.53
N ARG A 162 -8.95 53.24 -3.21
CA ARG A 162 -7.49 53.33 -3.29
C ARG A 162 -7.02 53.37 -4.76
N LEU A 163 -7.62 52.56 -5.63
CA LEU A 163 -7.35 52.60 -7.08
C LEU A 163 -7.76 53.95 -7.69
N MET A 164 -8.88 54.52 -7.24
CA MET A 164 -9.34 55.82 -7.70
C MET A 164 -8.46 56.97 -7.21
N ALA A 165 -8.13 57.00 -5.92
CA ALA A 165 -7.29 58.04 -5.33
C ALA A 165 -5.88 58.09 -5.93
N SER A 166 -5.31 56.92 -6.25
CA SER A 166 -4.02 56.83 -6.93
C SER A 166 -4.09 57.08 -8.44
N GLY A 167 -5.30 57.03 -9.03
CA GLY A 167 -5.51 57.03 -10.47
C GLY A 167 -4.85 55.83 -11.17
N LEU A 168 -4.73 54.68 -10.49
CA LEU A 168 -4.20 53.46 -11.10
C LEU A 168 -5.23 52.86 -12.06
N ARG A 169 -4.78 52.46 -13.25
CA ARG A 169 -5.60 51.88 -14.33
C ARG A 169 -4.81 50.78 -15.03
N PHE A 170 -5.52 49.84 -15.64
CA PHE A 170 -4.94 48.90 -16.58
C PHE A 170 -4.74 49.59 -17.93
N ASP A 171 -3.61 49.39 -18.59
CA ASP A 171 -3.38 49.97 -19.92
C ASP A 171 -3.98 49.06 -20.99
N GLU A 172 -4.89 49.61 -21.79
CA GLU A 172 -5.61 48.91 -22.85
C GLU A 172 -4.71 48.50 -24.04
N GLN A 173 -3.42 48.87 -24.04
CA GLN A 173 -2.43 48.28 -24.95
C GLN A 173 -2.12 46.80 -24.62
N PHE A 174 -2.53 46.33 -23.44
CA PHE A 174 -2.29 44.99 -22.92
C PHE A 174 -3.63 44.29 -22.61
N ASP A 175 -4.22 43.61 -23.59
CA ASP A 175 -5.57 43.04 -23.43
C ASP A 175 -5.62 41.70 -22.69
N PHE A 176 -4.52 40.96 -22.63
CA PHE A 176 -4.46 39.65 -21.96
C PHE A 176 -3.04 39.29 -21.50
N HIS A 177 -2.03 39.60 -22.29
CA HIS A 177 -0.62 39.46 -21.89
C HIS A 177 -0.08 40.79 -21.38
N PHE A 178 0.71 40.76 -20.32
CA PHE A 178 1.44 41.91 -19.73
C PHE A 178 0.60 42.98 -19.02
N TYR A 179 -0.73 42.86 -18.96
CA TYR A 179 -1.56 43.81 -18.20
C TYR A 179 -1.23 43.81 -16.71
N ASP A 180 -0.88 42.65 -16.17
CA ASP A 180 -0.44 42.41 -14.80
C ASP A 180 0.93 43.04 -14.51
N LEU A 181 1.92 42.81 -15.38
CA LEU A 181 3.27 43.39 -15.26
C LEU A 181 3.24 44.92 -15.34
N ASP A 182 2.44 45.44 -16.28
CA ASP A 182 2.23 46.87 -16.46
C ASP A 182 1.51 47.50 -15.27
N PHE A 183 0.42 46.88 -14.81
CA PHE A 183 -0.32 47.31 -13.63
C PHE A 183 0.58 47.39 -12.40
N CYS A 184 1.42 46.37 -12.16
CA CYS A 184 2.39 46.38 -11.07
C CYS A 184 3.40 47.53 -11.20
N ARG A 185 3.90 47.81 -12.41
CA ARG A 185 4.89 48.89 -12.63
C ARG A 185 4.28 50.28 -12.44
N GLN A 186 3.02 50.45 -12.84
CA GLN A 186 2.26 51.68 -12.58
C GLN A 186 1.95 51.85 -11.08
N ALA A 187 1.55 50.78 -10.40
CA ALA A 187 1.28 50.80 -8.96
C ALA A 187 2.50 51.24 -8.16
N GLU A 188 3.67 50.68 -8.49
CA GLU A 188 4.95 51.06 -7.87
C GLU A 188 5.29 52.54 -8.12
N ARG A 189 5.16 53.04 -9.36
CA ARG A 189 5.37 54.46 -9.69
C ARG A 189 4.42 55.41 -8.97
N LYS A 190 3.24 54.92 -8.59
CA LYS A 190 2.23 55.65 -7.81
C LYS A 190 2.38 55.46 -6.30
N GLY A 191 3.41 54.74 -5.85
CA GLY A 191 3.72 54.55 -4.43
C GLY A 191 2.81 53.56 -3.69
N LEU A 192 2.12 52.68 -4.41
CA LEU A 192 1.26 51.65 -3.81
C LEU A 192 2.07 50.42 -3.40
N THR A 193 1.70 49.79 -2.28
CA THR A 193 2.31 48.54 -1.81
C THR A 193 1.64 47.32 -2.44
N MET A 194 2.43 46.31 -2.78
CA MET A 194 1.94 45.06 -3.38
C MET A 194 2.52 43.86 -2.63
N GLY A 195 1.75 42.78 -2.48
CA GLY A 195 2.25 41.56 -1.87
C GLY A 195 1.41 40.33 -2.19
N THR A 196 1.92 39.15 -1.83
CA THR A 196 1.16 37.90 -1.95
C THR A 196 0.36 37.64 -0.68
N TRP A 197 -0.80 37.01 -0.79
CA TRP A 197 -1.57 36.54 0.36
C TRP A 197 -2.06 35.11 0.13
N PRO A 198 -2.01 34.22 1.14
CA PRO A 198 -2.31 32.81 0.93
C PRO A 198 -3.82 32.63 0.73
N ILE A 199 -4.26 32.35 -0.49
CA ILE A 199 -5.65 31.98 -0.83
C ILE A 199 -5.57 30.70 -1.65
N SER A 200 -6.23 29.62 -1.21
CA SER A 200 -6.17 28.35 -1.93
C SER A 200 -7.00 28.39 -3.21
N VAL A 201 -6.34 28.21 -4.36
CA VAL A 201 -6.99 28.13 -5.67
C VAL A 201 -6.40 27.00 -6.53
N VAL A 202 -7.14 26.60 -7.56
CA VAL A 202 -6.66 25.68 -8.62
C VAL A 202 -6.83 26.34 -9.99
N HIS A 203 -5.76 26.39 -10.77
CA HIS A 203 -5.69 26.97 -12.10
C HIS A 203 -5.65 25.88 -13.19
N GLN A 204 -6.56 25.95 -14.17
CA GLN A 204 -6.73 24.88 -15.18
C GLN A 204 -5.83 25.03 -16.43
N SER A 205 -5.40 26.25 -16.78
CA SER A 205 -4.65 26.46 -18.03
C SER A 205 -3.12 26.52 -17.83
N GLY A 206 -2.40 26.16 -18.89
CA GLY A 206 -0.95 26.37 -18.98
C GLY A 206 -0.64 27.75 -19.58
N GLY A 207 0.26 28.51 -18.96
CA GLY A 207 0.68 29.81 -19.48
C GLY A 207 1.21 29.74 -20.91
N ALA A 208 0.81 30.70 -21.76
CA ALA A 208 1.11 30.72 -23.19
C ALA A 208 2.38 31.51 -23.55
N TYR A 209 3.46 31.32 -22.78
CA TYR A 209 4.71 32.07 -22.96
C TYR A 209 5.34 31.83 -24.34
N GLY A 210 5.82 32.90 -24.97
CA GLY A 210 6.59 32.81 -26.21
C GLY A 210 5.79 32.65 -27.51
N LYS A 211 4.45 32.59 -27.47
CA LYS A 211 3.60 32.64 -28.67
C LYS A 211 3.74 33.99 -29.41
N PRO A 212 3.41 34.10 -30.72
CA PRO A 212 3.52 35.35 -31.47
C PRO A 212 2.83 36.54 -30.80
N ASP A 213 1.59 36.36 -30.34
CA ASP A 213 0.82 37.44 -29.68
C ASP A 213 1.44 37.86 -28.34
N TRP A 214 2.01 36.90 -27.60
CA TRP A 214 2.76 37.16 -26.37
C TRP A 214 4.04 37.95 -26.67
N ARG A 215 4.79 37.61 -27.72
CA ARG A 215 6.02 38.33 -28.12
C ARG A 215 5.71 39.76 -28.54
N ALA A 216 4.66 39.95 -29.33
CA ALA A 216 4.22 41.28 -29.74
C ALA A 216 3.81 42.14 -28.53
N ALA A 217 3.13 41.55 -27.54
CA ALA A 217 2.80 42.24 -26.30
C ALA A 217 4.03 42.57 -25.45
N TYR A 218 5.02 41.66 -25.40
CA TYR A 218 6.29 41.89 -24.71
C TYR A 218 7.08 43.05 -25.30
N GLU A 219 7.19 43.12 -26.63
CA GLU A 219 7.85 44.23 -27.33
C GLU A 219 7.16 45.57 -27.06
N ARG A 220 5.81 45.59 -27.06
CA ARG A 220 5.03 46.77 -26.67
C ARG A 220 5.30 47.17 -25.22
N TYR A 221 5.34 46.20 -24.31
CA TYR A 221 5.63 46.45 -22.89
C TYR A 221 7.03 47.05 -22.70
N LEU A 222 8.07 46.51 -23.34
CA LEU A 222 9.42 47.08 -23.27
C LEU A 222 9.45 48.50 -23.87
N SER A 223 8.84 48.70 -25.04
CA SER A 223 8.78 49.98 -25.72
C SER A 223 8.13 51.07 -24.85
N LYS A 224 7.01 50.77 -24.18
CA LYS A 224 6.32 51.68 -23.24
C LYS A 224 7.25 52.23 -22.14
N TYR A 225 8.23 51.44 -21.72
CA TYR A 225 9.14 51.79 -20.64
C TYR A 225 10.56 52.16 -21.11
N GLY A 226 10.75 52.40 -22.41
CA GLY A 226 12.03 52.82 -22.98
C GLY A 226 13.08 51.71 -23.04
N GLU A 227 12.66 50.45 -23.01
CA GLU A 227 13.51 49.27 -23.13
C GLU A 227 13.43 48.72 -24.57
N SER A 228 14.57 48.32 -25.15
CA SER A 228 14.62 47.74 -26.50
C SER A 228 14.65 46.22 -26.45
N ALA A 229 13.87 45.57 -27.30
CA ALA A 229 13.86 44.12 -27.45
C ALA A 229 15.13 43.66 -28.17
N VAL A 230 16.11 43.19 -27.40
CA VAL A 230 17.16 42.30 -27.92
C VAL A 230 16.77 40.90 -27.51
N MET A 231 15.92 40.25 -28.32
CA MET A 231 15.69 38.83 -28.14
C MET A 231 16.91 38.09 -28.68
N PRO A 232 17.54 37.19 -27.90
CA PRO A 232 18.48 36.24 -28.45
C PRO A 232 17.77 35.49 -29.58
N SER A 233 18.42 35.37 -30.74
CA SER A 233 17.96 34.39 -31.72
C SER A 233 17.85 33.06 -31.00
N ALA A 234 16.74 32.36 -31.22
CA ALA A 234 16.70 30.96 -30.87
C ALA A 234 17.86 30.32 -31.66
N THR A 235 18.99 30.07 -31.00
CA THR A 235 19.71 28.86 -31.29
C THR A 235 18.65 27.78 -31.25
N GLN A 236 18.43 27.15 -32.39
CA GLN A 236 17.79 25.84 -32.42
C GLN A 236 18.59 25.00 -31.42
N HIS A 237 18.12 24.91 -30.18
CA HIS A 237 18.46 23.78 -29.35
C HIS A 237 17.87 22.62 -30.12
N ALA A 238 18.73 21.90 -30.84
CA ALA A 238 18.37 20.69 -31.54
C ALA A 238 17.54 19.87 -30.56
N VAL A 239 16.30 19.54 -30.94
CA VAL A 239 15.45 18.66 -30.14
C VAL A 239 16.31 17.45 -29.80
N PRO A 240 16.56 17.15 -28.52
CA PRO A 240 17.46 16.07 -28.18
C PRO A 240 16.95 14.79 -28.83
N PRO A 241 17.85 13.97 -29.40
CA PRO A 241 17.44 12.68 -29.95
C PRO A 241 16.77 11.86 -28.84
N ILE A 242 15.73 11.09 -29.19
CA ILE A 242 14.91 10.35 -28.22
C ILE A 242 15.75 9.37 -27.38
N GLU A 243 16.85 8.90 -27.97
CA GLU A 243 17.89 8.09 -27.38
C GLU A 243 18.51 8.74 -26.12
N THR A 244 18.56 10.08 -26.08
CA THR A 244 19.03 10.82 -24.89
C THR A 244 18.09 10.59 -23.71
N GLY A 245 16.77 10.69 -23.95
CA GLY A 245 15.76 10.45 -22.93
C GLY A 245 15.74 8.99 -22.49
N GLN A 246 15.90 8.05 -23.42
CA GLN A 246 16.01 6.62 -23.13
C GLN A 246 17.23 6.30 -22.26
N ALA A 247 18.40 6.87 -22.56
CA ALA A 247 19.61 6.66 -21.76
C ALA A 247 19.45 7.20 -20.34
N LEU A 248 18.81 8.36 -20.17
CA LEU A 248 18.50 8.92 -18.86
C LEU A 248 17.52 8.05 -18.08
N LEU A 249 16.50 7.51 -18.76
CA LEU A 249 15.53 6.58 -18.16
C LEU A 249 16.21 5.29 -17.70
N GLN A 250 17.08 4.71 -18.53
CA GLN A 250 17.88 3.53 -18.18
C GLN A 250 18.82 3.80 -16.99
N ALA A 251 19.33 5.01 -16.86
CA ALA A 251 20.13 5.44 -15.72
C ALA A 251 19.31 5.80 -14.46
N GLY A 252 17.97 5.66 -14.49
CA GLY A 252 17.08 6.00 -13.38
C GLY A 252 16.91 7.50 -13.13
N ARG A 253 17.37 8.37 -14.05
CA ARG A 253 17.27 9.83 -13.95
C ARG A 253 15.91 10.30 -14.47
N LEU A 254 14.85 9.86 -13.77
CA LEU A 254 13.45 10.00 -14.21
C LEU A 254 13.06 11.45 -14.54
N THR A 255 13.41 12.41 -13.67
CA THR A 255 13.12 13.84 -13.87
C THR A 255 13.74 14.39 -15.16
N GLU A 256 14.96 13.97 -15.47
CA GLU A 256 15.70 14.44 -16.63
C GLU A 256 15.21 13.76 -17.92
N ALA A 257 14.90 12.46 -17.84
CA ALA A 257 14.28 11.73 -18.94
C ALA A 257 12.93 12.36 -19.32
N ALA A 258 12.07 12.67 -18.33
CA ALA A 258 10.80 13.35 -18.56
C ALA A 258 10.98 14.73 -19.22
N ALA A 259 12.02 15.48 -18.83
CA ALA A 259 12.31 16.77 -19.46
C ALA A 259 12.63 16.63 -20.95
N VAL A 260 13.42 15.63 -21.33
CA VAL A 260 13.73 15.34 -22.75
C VAL A 260 12.46 14.95 -23.52
N PHE A 261 11.65 14.02 -23.01
CA PHE A 261 10.42 13.62 -23.71
C PHE A 261 9.43 14.77 -23.87
N ARG A 262 9.29 15.65 -22.86
CA ARG A 262 8.46 16.86 -22.98
C ARG A 262 9.00 17.85 -24.02
N GLN A 263 10.31 17.99 -24.18
CA GLN A 263 10.90 18.82 -25.25
C GLN A 263 10.59 18.26 -26.64
N ILE A 264 10.64 16.93 -26.80
CA ILE A 264 10.27 16.26 -28.06
C ILE A 264 8.78 16.51 -28.36
N LEU A 265 7.90 16.33 -27.36
CA LEU A 265 6.46 16.52 -27.50
C LEU A 265 6.06 17.98 -27.74
N ALA A 266 6.84 18.95 -27.26
CA ALA A 266 6.61 20.37 -27.54
C ALA A 266 6.76 20.70 -29.04
N VAL A 267 7.60 19.97 -29.77
CA VAL A 267 7.80 20.13 -31.22
C VAL A 267 6.93 19.14 -32.02
N ARG A 268 6.75 17.93 -31.51
CA ARG A 268 5.96 16.86 -32.13
C ARG A 268 4.95 16.29 -31.12
N PRO A 269 3.78 16.92 -30.92
CA PRO A 269 2.80 16.52 -29.90
C PRO A 269 2.29 15.08 -30.03
N ASN A 270 2.26 14.55 -31.26
CA ASN A 270 1.75 13.22 -31.57
C ASN A 270 2.86 12.17 -31.68
N HIS A 271 4.05 12.42 -31.11
CA HIS A 271 5.16 11.47 -31.17
C HIS A 271 4.91 10.27 -30.25
N ALA A 272 4.46 9.16 -30.83
CA ALA A 272 4.03 7.98 -30.09
C ALA A 272 5.07 7.46 -29.08
N ASP A 273 6.33 7.29 -29.47
CA ASP A 273 7.37 6.82 -28.54
C ASP A 273 7.64 7.80 -27.39
N ALA A 274 7.62 9.11 -27.63
CA ALA A 274 7.85 10.09 -26.58
C ALA A 274 6.67 10.16 -25.60
N LEU A 275 5.43 9.98 -26.09
CA LEU A 275 4.23 9.81 -25.24
C LEU A 275 4.33 8.54 -24.38
N HIS A 276 4.66 7.41 -25.00
CA HIS A 276 4.82 6.12 -24.31
C HIS A 276 5.93 6.17 -23.24
N LEU A 277 7.11 6.68 -23.59
CA LEU A 277 8.24 6.75 -22.67
C LEU A 277 8.00 7.75 -21.54
N LEU A 278 7.32 8.87 -21.80
CA LEU A 278 6.87 9.77 -20.73
C LEU A 278 5.84 9.08 -19.81
N GLY A 279 4.94 8.29 -20.39
CA GLY A 279 4.01 7.43 -19.62
C GLY A 279 4.74 6.40 -18.77
N LEU A 280 5.85 5.84 -19.25
CA LEU A 280 6.71 4.94 -18.49
C LEU A 280 7.44 5.66 -17.35
N VAL A 281 7.87 6.91 -17.54
CA VAL A 281 8.39 7.73 -16.43
C VAL A 281 7.31 7.92 -15.35
N ALA A 282 6.10 8.30 -15.74
CA ALA A 282 4.98 8.46 -14.81
C ALA A 282 4.67 7.15 -14.04
N TYR A 283 4.78 6.00 -14.70
CA TYR A 283 4.65 4.68 -14.06
C TYR A 283 5.70 4.48 -12.95
N TYR A 284 6.98 4.73 -13.25
CA TYR A 284 8.06 4.57 -12.27
C TYR A 284 7.95 5.54 -11.08
N GLU A 285 7.32 6.69 -11.28
CA GLU A 285 7.02 7.66 -10.22
C GLU A 285 5.71 7.34 -9.44
N GLY A 286 5.06 6.21 -9.75
CA GLY A 286 3.81 5.78 -9.09
C GLY A 286 2.56 6.52 -9.54
N ARG A 287 2.65 7.38 -10.57
CA ARG A 287 1.52 8.13 -11.14
C ARG A 287 0.84 7.29 -12.22
N TYR A 288 0.21 6.20 -11.79
CA TYR A 288 -0.39 5.20 -12.69
C TYR A 288 -1.53 5.75 -13.55
N GLY A 289 -2.27 6.76 -13.07
CA GLY A 289 -3.31 7.48 -13.82
C GLY A 289 -2.76 8.15 -15.07
N GLU A 290 -1.83 9.10 -14.87
CA GLU A 290 -1.12 9.82 -15.93
C GLU A 290 -0.40 8.85 -16.89
N SER A 291 0.23 7.81 -16.34
CA SER A 291 0.87 6.76 -17.15
C SER A 291 -0.09 6.13 -18.17
N ALA A 292 -1.29 5.73 -17.72
CA ALA A 292 -2.28 5.12 -18.60
C ALA A 292 -2.77 6.10 -19.68
N GLU A 293 -3.02 7.36 -19.32
CA GLU A 293 -3.46 8.39 -20.27
C GLU A 293 -2.42 8.64 -21.37
N LEU A 294 -1.16 8.81 -21.00
CA LEU A 294 -0.06 9.03 -21.95
C LEU A 294 0.15 7.82 -22.88
N ILE A 295 0.07 6.60 -22.34
CA ILE A 295 0.24 5.39 -23.16
C ILE A 295 -0.99 5.14 -24.06
N MET A 296 -2.21 5.46 -23.60
CA MET A 296 -3.41 5.43 -24.46
C MET A 296 -3.30 6.47 -25.60
N ALA A 297 -2.78 7.66 -25.31
CA ALA A 297 -2.51 8.67 -26.34
C ALA A 297 -1.47 8.17 -27.37
N ALA A 298 -0.42 7.49 -26.91
CA ALA A 298 0.56 6.85 -27.81
C ALA A 298 -0.11 5.79 -28.72
N LEU A 299 -0.99 4.95 -28.16
CA LEU A 299 -1.75 3.92 -28.90
C LEU A 299 -2.71 4.53 -29.93
N GLY A 300 -3.23 5.74 -29.69
CA GLY A 300 -4.05 6.47 -30.67
C GLY A 300 -3.27 6.88 -31.94
N HIS A 301 -1.94 6.85 -31.90
CA HIS A 301 -1.08 7.18 -33.03
C HIS A 301 -0.34 5.96 -33.59
N GLN A 302 0.02 5.00 -32.74
CA GLN A 302 0.73 3.80 -33.13
C GLN A 302 0.34 2.61 -32.25
N THR A 303 -0.20 1.57 -32.88
CA THR A 303 -0.44 0.28 -32.23
C THR A 303 0.90 -0.42 -31.99
N SER A 304 1.17 -0.81 -30.73
CA SER A 304 2.34 -1.63 -30.37
C SER A 304 2.03 -2.53 -29.20
N GLU A 305 2.55 -3.76 -29.26
CA GLU A 305 2.54 -4.73 -28.18
C GLU A 305 3.21 -4.18 -26.91
N ILE A 306 4.30 -3.42 -27.04
CA ILE A 306 5.02 -2.82 -25.91
C ILE A 306 4.16 -1.76 -25.21
N PHE A 307 3.38 -1.01 -25.99
CA PHE A 307 2.49 0.03 -25.46
C PHE A 307 1.33 -0.62 -24.71
N TYR A 308 0.69 -1.64 -25.27
CA TYR A 308 -0.33 -2.42 -24.56
C TYR A 308 0.22 -3.11 -23.31
N GLY A 309 1.43 -3.69 -23.37
CA GLY A 309 2.09 -4.28 -22.20
C GLY A 309 2.28 -3.26 -21.06
N ASN A 310 2.79 -2.07 -21.38
CA ASN A 310 2.98 -1.02 -20.37
C ASN A 310 1.67 -0.38 -19.89
N LEU A 311 0.66 -0.27 -20.76
CA LEU A 311 -0.68 0.15 -20.35
C LEU A 311 -1.31 -0.87 -19.38
N GLY A 312 -1.12 -2.17 -19.64
CA GLY A 312 -1.53 -3.24 -18.75
C GLY A 312 -0.90 -3.09 -17.35
N ASN A 313 0.41 -2.81 -17.30
CA ASN A 313 1.10 -2.51 -16.04
C ASN A 313 0.51 -1.28 -15.32
N ALA A 314 0.25 -0.19 -16.06
CA ALA A 314 -0.34 1.02 -15.50
C ALA A 314 -1.75 0.76 -14.92
N PHE A 315 -2.62 0.02 -15.64
CA PHE A 315 -3.93 -0.35 -15.11
C PHE A 315 -3.86 -1.30 -13.92
N ALA A 316 -2.91 -2.23 -13.90
CA ALA A 316 -2.67 -3.08 -12.73
C ALA A 316 -2.27 -2.23 -11.51
N GLY A 317 -1.40 -1.24 -11.67
CA GLY A 317 -1.03 -0.27 -10.63
C GLY A 317 -2.19 0.58 -10.10
N GLN A 318 -3.19 0.87 -10.95
CA GLN A 318 -4.44 1.53 -10.54
C GLN A 318 -5.45 0.58 -9.86
N GLY A 319 -5.17 -0.72 -9.79
CA GLY A 319 -6.11 -1.74 -9.34
C GLY A 319 -7.21 -2.08 -10.36
N LYS A 320 -7.14 -1.57 -11.60
CA LYS A 320 -8.07 -1.85 -12.70
C LYS A 320 -7.72 -3.18 -13.39
N ARG A 321 -7.82 -4.29 -12.63
CA ARG A 321 -7.36 -5.63 -13.05
C ARG A 321 -7.95 -6.11 -14.37
N ALA A 322 -9.26 -5.92 -14.60
CA ALA A 322 -9.91 -6.37 -15.84
C ALA A 322 -9.35 -5.66 -17.08
N ALA A 323 -9.12 -4.35 -16.99
CA ALA A 323 -8.51 -3.58 -18.06
C ALA A 323 -7.05 -4.02 -18.31
N ALA A 324 -6.29 -4.29 -17.24
CA ALA A 324 -4.92 -4.78 -17.35
C ALA A 324 -4.83 -6.13 -18.08
N ILE A 325 -5.71 -7.09 -17.75
CA ILE A 325 -5.79 -8.38 -18.43
C ILE A 325 -6.06 -8.21 -19.92
N GLU A 326 -7.01 -7.34 -20.28
CA GLU A 326 -7.32 -7.10 -21.69
C GLU A 326 -6.13 -6.49 -22.43
N CYS A 327 -5.43 -5.52 -21.84
CA CYS A 327 -4.21 -4.97 -22.42
C CYS A 327 -3.13 -6.05 -22.65
N PHE A 328 -2.91 -6.95 -21.70
CA PHE A 328 -1.95 -8.05 -21.91
C PHE A 328 -2.40 -9.03 -23.01
N ARG A 329 -3.70 -9.32 -23.12
CA ARG A 329 -4.24 -10.12 -24.23
C ARG A 329 -4.04 -9.45 -25.58
N GLN A 330 -4.25 -8.14 -25.67
CA GLN A 330 -3.96 -7.37 -26.90
C GLN A 330 -2.47 -7.39 -27.24
N ALA A 331 -1.60 -7.23 -26.24
CA ALA A 331 -0.15 -7.33 -26.44
C ALA A 331 0.26 -8.72 -26.97
N ILE A 332 -0.31 -9.80 -26.42
CA ILE A 332 -0.07 -11.18 -26.87
C ILE A 332 -0.67 -11.43 -28.27
N ALA A 333 -1.82 -10.85 -28.59
CA ALA A 333 -2.42 -10.97 -29.92
C ALA A 333 -1.54 -10.32 -31.00
N LEU A 334 -0.92 -9.18 -30.69
CA LEU A 334 0.04 -8.53 -31.59
C LEU A 334 1.39 -9.26 -31.65
N LYS A 335 1.83 -9.82 -30.53
CA LYS A 335 3.09 -10.55 -30.41
C LYS A 335 2.93 -11.80 -29.53
N PRO A 336 2.64 -12.97 -30.14
CA PRO A 336 2.37 -14.20 -29.39
C PRO A 336 3.51 -14.68 -28.50
N ASP A 337 4.76 -14.33 -28.82
CA ASP A 337 5.96 -14.66 -28.06
C ASP A 337 6.39 -13.54 -27.08
N TYR A 338 5.49 -12.60 -26.73
CA TYR A 338 5.81 -11.53 -25.79
C TYR A 338 5.83 -12.03 -24.33
N VAL A 339 7.02 -12.49 -23.92
CA VAL A 339 7.30 -13.09 -22.60
C VAL A 339 6.75 -12.29 -21.42
N GLN A 340 6.99 -10.97 -21.37
CA GLN A 340 6.57 -10.13 -20.24
C GLN A 340 5.04 -10.05 -20.11
N ALA A 341 4.31 -10.01 -21.24
CA ALA A 341 2.85 -9.98 -21.22
C ALA A 341 2.26 -11.31 -20.73
N HIS A 342 2.82 -12.46 -21.14
CA HIS A 342 2.41 -13.76 -20.59
C HIS A 342 2.68 -13.87 -19.09
N ASN A 343 3.85 -13.42 -18.62
CA ASN A 343 4.18 -13.45 -17.19
C ASN A 343 3.20 -12.57 -16.37
N ASN A 344 2.94 -11.35 -16.82
CA ASN A 344 2.07 -10.42 -16.10
C ASN A 344 0.60 -10.84 -16.17
N LEU A 345 0.15 -11.40 -17.30
CA LEU A 345 -1.17 -12.02 -17.41
C LEU A 345 -1.29 -13.20 -16.44
N GLY A 346 -0.29 -14.09 -16.37
CA GLY A 346 -0.28 -15.22 -15.45
C GLY A 346 -0.41 -14.79 -13.98
N ASN A 347 0.30 -13.72 -13.59
CA ASN A 347 0.18 -13.16 -12.24
C ASN A 347 -1.24 -12.63 -11.95
N LEU A 348 -1.85 -11.90 -12.88
CA LEU A 348 -3.21 -11.38 -12.71
C LEU A 348 -4.26 -12.49 -12.71
N LEU A 349 -4.09 -13.54 -13.51
CA LEU A 349 -4.98 -14.71 -13.50
C LEU A 349 -4.91 -15.45 -12.16
N ARG A 350 -3.69 -15.62 -11.60
CA ARG A 350 -3.51 -16.19 -10.26
C ARG A 350 -4.17 -15.34 -9.18
N GLU A 351 -4.07 -14.01 -9.26
CA GLU A 351 -4.79 -13.10 -8.36
C GLU A 351 -6.33 -13.20 -8.48
N GLN A 352 -6.85 -13.61 -9.64
CA GLN A 352 -8.27 -13.85 -9.89
C GLN A 352 -8.70 -15.29 -9.56
N ASP A 353 -7.85 -16.07 -8.89
CA ASP A 353 -8.03 -17.50 -8.60
C ASP A 353 -8.14 -18.40 -9.86
N ASP A 354 -7.83 -17.92 -11.08
CA ASP A 354 -7.68 -18.75 -12.30
C ASP A 354 -6.27 -19.36 -12.35
N PHE A 355 -6.03 -20.32 -11.46
CA PHE A 355 -4.72 -20.96 -11.31
C PHE A 355 -4.33 -21.78 -12.53
N HIS A 356 -5.27 -22.46 -13.20
CA HIS A 356 -4.99 -23.19 -14.43
C HIS A 356 -4.59 -22.24 -15.58
N GLY A 357 -5.25 -21.09 -15.71
CA GLY A 357 -4.84 -20.02 -16.62
C GLY A 357 -3.43 -19.52 -16.33
N ALA A 358 -3.13 -19.26 -15.06
CA ALA A 358 -1.79 -18.85 -14.63
C ALA A 358 -0.71 -19.89 -14.98
N VAL A 359 -0.94 -21.17 -14.70
CA VAL A 359 -0.01 -22.27 -15.06
C VAL A 359 0.26 -22.31 -16.56
N ARG A 360 -0.77 -22.17 -17.41
CA ARG A 360 -0.59 -22.13 -18.87
C ARG A 360 0.32 -20.96 -19.27
N CYS A 361 0.05 -19.76 -18.76
CA CYS A 361 0.87 -18.58 -19.03
C CYS A 361 2.34 -18.78 -18.62
N PHE A 362 2.61 -19.27 -17.40
CA PHE A 362 3.98 -19.47 -16.93
C PHE A 362 4.70 -20.59 -17.69
N ARG A 363 4.01 -21.67 -18.08
CA ARG A 363 4.58 -22.70 -18.96
C ARG A 363 4.93 -22.14 -20.34
N THR A 364 4.11 -21.25 -20.90
CA THR A 364 4.44 -20.53 -22.14
C THR A 364 5.69 -19.67 -21.97
N VAL A 365 5.79 -18.91 -20.87
CA VAL A 365 7.01 -18.13 -20.56
C VAL A 365 8.24 -19.02 -20.51
N ILE A 366 8.17 -20.15 -19.81
CA ILE A 366 9.29 -21.10 -19.69
C ILE A 366 9.64 -21.75 -21.05
N ALA A 367 8.65 -22.03 -21.90
CA ALA A 367 8.90 -22.55 -23.24
C ALA A 367 9.60 -21.54 -24.15
N LEU A 368 9.25 -20.26 -24.03
CA LEU A 368 9.88 -19.16 -24.77
C LEU A 368 11.26 -18.79 -24.21
N GLN A 369 11.40 -18.82 -22.88
CA GLN A 369 12.60 -18.43 -22.16
C GLN A 369 12.87 -19.41 -20.98
N PRO A 370 13.56 -20.53 -21.23
CA PRO A 370 13.76 -21.57 -20.21
C PRO A 370 14.57 -21.16 -18.98
N ASP A 371 15.39 -20.11 -19.10
CA ASP A 371 16.25 -19.57 -18.04
C ASP A 371 15.57 -18.46 -17.21
N TYR A 372 14.29 -18.16 -17.46
CA TYR A 372 13.56 -17.15 -16.71
C TYR A 372 13.17 -17.64 -15.31
N ALA A 373 14.08 -17.46 -14.34
CA ALA A 373 13.93 -17.93 -12.97
C ALA A 373 12.63 -17.47 -12.29
N ASP A 374 12.23 -16.20 -12.46
CA ASP A 374 11.01 -15.67 -11.84
C ASP A 374 9.74 -16.37 -12.37
N ALA A 375 9.73 -16.83 -13.62
CA ALA A 375 8.62 -17.60 -14.19
C ALA A 375 8.50 -19.01 -13.58
N HIS A 376 9.63 -19.65 -13.23
CA HIS A 376 9.61 -20.91 -12.48
C HIS A 376 9.09 -20.73 -11.05
N ASN A 377 9.45 -19.64 -10.36
CA ASN A 377 8.88 -19.27 -9.06
C ASN A 377 7.36 -19.02 -9.17
N ASN A 378 6.93 -18.29 -10.19
CA ASN A 378 5.51 -17.98 -10.39
C ASN A 378 4.70 -19.22 -10.78
N LEU A 379 5.26 -20.12 -11.59
CA LEU A 379 4.69 -21.44 -11.87
C LEU A 379 4.53 -22.24 -10.57
N ALA A 380 5.58 -22.30 -9.75
CA ALA A 380 5.54 -23.00 -8.47
C ALA A 380 4.43 -22.44 -7.56
N ASN A 381 4.30 -21.11 -7.45
CA ASN A 381 3.21 -20.47 -6.69
C ASN A 381 1.82 -20.88 -7.21
N ALA A 382 1.62 -20.91 -8.53
CA ALA A 382 0.34 -21.35 -9.10
C ALA A 382 0.07 -22.85 -8.89
N LEU A 383 1.11 -23.69 -8.90
CA LEU A 383 1.01 -25.12 -8.60
C LEU A 383 0.69 -25.37 -7.12
N VAL A 384 1.23 -24.57 -6.21
CA VAL A 384 0.85 -24.55 -4.79
C VAL A 384 -0.65 -24.23 -4.66
N ASP A 385 -1.13 -23.20 -5.34
CA ASP A 385 -2.54 -22.81 -5.30
C ASP A 385 -3.47 -23.94 -5.82
N LEU A 386 -2.99 -24.77 -6.76
CA LEU A 386 -3.66 -25.99 -7.24
C LEU A 386 -3.47 -27.23 -6.34
N GLY A 387 -2.58 -27.18 -5.34
CA GLY A 387 -2.24 -28.31 -4.48
C GLY A 387 -1.25 -29.32 -5.09
N GLU A 388 -0.61 -29.01 -6.23
CA GLU A 388 0.42 -29.83 -6.88
C GLU A 388 1.80 -29.63 -6.21
N LEU A 389 1.93 -30.05 -4.95
CA LEU A 389 3.08 -29.73 -4.10
C LEU A 389 4.45 -30.21 -4.65
N ASP A 390 4.54 -31.45 -5.13
CA ASP A 390 5.83 -31.99 -5.63
C ASP A 390 6.31 -31.24 -6.88
N ALA A 391 5.38 -30.93 -7.80
CA ALA A 391 5.69 -30.13 -8.99
C ALA A 391 6.09 -28.70 -8.63
N ALA A 392 5.46 -28.11 -7.61
CA ALA A 392 5.83 -26.80 -7.11
C ALA A 392 7.25 -26.78 -6.50
N ILE A 393 7.59 -27.78 -5.68
CA ILE A 393 8.93 -27.92 -5.08
C ILE A 393 10.01 -27.99 -6.16
N GLU A 394 9.77 -28.79 -7.21
CA GLU A 394 10.72 -28.91 -8.33
C GLU A 394 10.86 -27.58 -9.08
N ALA A 395 9.74 -26.88 -9.33
CA ALA A 395 9.78 -25.57 -9.98
C ALA A 395 10.51 -24.51 -9.12
N TYR A 396 10.33 -24.48 -7.79
CA TYR A 396 11.13 -23.61 -6.91
C TYR A 396 12.62 -23.95 -6.98
N ARG A 397 12.98 -25.24 -6.88
CA ARG A 397 14.38 -25.68 -7.01
C ARG A 397 14.97 -25.26 -8.35
N ARG A 398 14.20 -25.34 -9.43
CA ARG A 398 14.64 -24.88 -10.74
C ARG A 398 14.88 -23.37 -10.77
N ALA A 399 13.97 -22.58 -10.18
CA ALA A 399 14.15 -21.13 -10.04
C ALA A 399 15.45 -20.79 -9.27
N ILE A 400 15.72 -21.52 -8.19
CA ILE A 400 16.91 -21.36 -7.35
C ILE A 400 18.19 -21.72 -8.11
N VAL A 401 18.18 -22.81 -8.90
CA VAL A 401 19.33 -23.20 -9.73
C VAL A 401 19.63 -22.13 -10.79
N LEU A 402 18.60 -21.58 -11.44
CA LEU A 402 18.75 -20.56 -12.47
C LEU A 402 19.22 -19.22 -11.89
N LYS A 403 18.74 -18.85 -10.71
CA LYS A 403 19.09 -17.59 -10.02
C LYS A 403 19.26 -17.86 -8.53
N PRO A 404 20.47 -18.27 -8.08
CA PRO A 404 20.72 -18.61 -6.67
C PRO A 404 20.40 -17.48 -5.68
N GLY A 405 20.49 -16.22 -6.11
CA GLY A 405 20.15 -15.03 -5.34
C GLY A 405 18.65 -14.70 -5.28
N LEU A 406 17.76 -15.50 -5.89
CA LEU A 406 16.31 -15.30 -5.82
C LEU A 406 15.76 -15.77 -4.47
N LEU A 407 15.94 -14.92 -3.45
CA LEU A 407 15.55 -15.20 -2.06
C LEU A 407 14.06 -15.52 -1.89
N GLU A 408 13.19 -14.96 -2.74
CA GLU A 408 11.76 -15.24 -2.73
C GLU A 408 11.48 -16.73 -3.02
N ALA A 409 12.12 -17.31 -4.04
CA ALA A 409 11.94 -18.71 -4.38
C ALA A 409 12.39 -19.65 -3.26
N ARG A 410 13.48 -19.31 -2.55
CA ARG A 410 13.94 -20.07 -1.38
C ARG A 410 12.97 -19.97 -0.20
N SER A 411 12.45 -18.77 0.08
CA SER A 411 11.44 -18.60 1.14
C SER A 411 10.17 -19.39 0.83
N ASN A 412 9.70 -19.32 -0.41
CA ASN A 412 8.54 -20.07 -0.86
C ASN A 412 8.78 -21.59 -0.76
N LEU A 413 9.96 -22.07 -1.17
CA LEU A 413 10.36 -23.47 -0.98
C LEU A 413 10.30 -23.89 0.50
N LEU A 414 10.94 -23.12 1.39
CA LEU A 414 10.94 -23.40 2.84
C LEU A 414 9.52 -23.44 3.41
N PHE A 415 8.67 -22.49 3.02
CA PHE A 415 7.27 -22.50 3.43
C PHE A 415 6.54 -23.77 2.96
N ILE A 416 6.73 -24.18 1.71
CA ILE A 416 6.01 -25.33 1.12
C ILE A 416 6.54 -26.67 1.60
N LEU A 417 7.84 -26.81 1.87
CA LEU A 417 8.40 -28.02 2.49
C LEU A 417 7.69 -28.39 3.80
N SER A 418 7.13 -27.40 4.49
CA SER A 418 6.45 -27.60 5.76
C SER A 418 5.12 -28.37 5.64
N TYR A 419 4.54 -28.44 4.44
CA TYR A 419 3.33 -29.23 4.14
C TYR A 419 3.62 -30.73 3.95
N ARG A 420 4.89 -31.13 3.79
CA ARG A 420 5.28 -32.53 3.62
C ARG A 420 5.20 -33.29 4.93
N GLU A 421 4.62 -34.49 4.89
CA GLU A 421 4.61 -35.37 6.06
C GLU A 421 6.02 -35.88 6.39
N ASP A 422 6.78 -36.24 5.36
CA ASP A 422 8.15 -36.75 5.42
C ASP A 422 9.23 -35.64 5.36
N LEU A 423 8.93 -34.47 5.94
CA LEU A 423 9.91 -33.39 6.05
C LEU A 423 11.13 -33.83 6.86
N ASP A 424 12.30 -33.79 6.23
CA ASP A 424 13.59 -33.93 6.91
C ASP A 424 13.99 -32.60 7.56
N GLN A 425 13.86 -32.50 8.89
CA GLN A 425 14.15 -31.28 9.66
C GLN A 425 15.61 -30.80 9.51
N PRO A 426 16.63 -31.67 9.60
CA PRO A 426 18.01 -31.33 9.22
C PRO A 426 18.15 -30.74 7.80
N ALA A 427 17.52 -31.34 6.79
CA ALA A 427 17.59 -30.81 5.43
C ALA A 427 16.88 -29.46 5.28
N TYR A 428 15.75 -29.28 5.97
CA TYR A 428 15.07 -28.00 6.08
C TYR A 428 15.99 -26.93 6.67
N LEU A 429 16.65 -27.25 7.80
CA LEU A 429 17.55 -26.31 8.48
C LEU A 429 18.74 -25.94 7.57
N ALA A 430 19.29 -26.89 6.82
CA ALA A 430 20.37 -26.62 5.88
C ALA A 430 19.94 -25.63 4.78
N GLU A 431 18.74 -25.80 4.22
CA GLU A 431 18.18 -24.86 3.24
C GLU A 431 17.90 -23.48 3.85
N ALA A 432 17.39 -23.42 5.09
CA ALA A 432 17.17 -22.16 5.80
C ALA A 432 18.50 -21.43 6.08
N VAL A 433 19.53 -22.15 6.51
CA VAL A 433 20.87 -21.59 6.72
C VAL A 433 21.46 -21.06 5.41
N GLU A 434 21.26 -21.75 4.29
CA GLU A 434 21.71 -21.28 2.98
C GLU A 434 20.95 -20.01 2.55
N PHE A 435 19.64 -19.93 2.78
CA PHE A 435 18.89 -18.69 2.65
C PHE A 435 19.54 -17.57 3.49
N GLY A 436 19.81 -17.83 4.77
CA GLY A 436 20.39 -16.86 5.69
C GLY A 436 21.76 -16.36 5.23
N ARG A 437 22.59 -17.25 4.69
CA ARG A 437 23.90 -16.93 4.11
C ARG A 437 23.76 -15.98 2.92
N ILE A 438 22.84 -16.26 1.99
CA ILE A 438 22.61 -15.44 0.79
C ILE A 438 22.00 -14.09 1.17
N ALA A 439 21.00 -14.08 2.05
CA ALA A 439 20.35 -12.86 2.54
C ALA A 439 21.34 -11.93 3.27
N THR A 440 22.35 -12.50 3.94
CA THR A 440 23.38 -11.73 4.64
C THR A 440 24.47 -11.19 3.70
N ALA A 441 24.70 -11.81 2.54
CA ALA A 441 25.83 -11.48 1.66
C ALA A 441 25.84 -10.01 1.19
N GLY A 442 24.67 -9.38 1.03
CA GLY A 442 24.54 -7.97 0.64
C GLY A 442 24.38 -6.99 1.81
N ALA A 443 24.24 -7.47 3.04
CA ALA A 443 23.99 -6.62 4.20
C ALA A 443 25.29 -6.17 4.87
N LYS A 444 25.28 -4.96 5.46
CA LYS A 444 26.36 -4.46 6.33
C LYS A 444 25.83 -4.35 7.77
N PRO A 445 25.99 -5.38 8.60
CA PRO A 445 25.39 -5.41 9.94
C PRO A 445 25.92 -4.29 10.83
N TRP A 446 25.03 -3.52 11.45
CA TRP A 446 25.43 -2.58 12.50
C TRP A 446 25.86 -3.32 13.76
N ARG A 447 26.94 -2.83 14.37
CA ARG A 447 27.49 -3.31 15.65
C ARG A 447 27.38 -2.29 16.79
N ASN A 448 26.97 -1.07 16.45
CA ASN A 448 26.73 0.03 17.37
C ASN A 448 25.31 0.55 17.09
N TRP A 449 24.45 0.48 18.11
CA TRP A 449 23.06 0.88 18.02
C TRP A 449 22.84 2.26 18.64
N LEU A 450 21.80 2.95 18.16
CA LEU A 450 21.34 4.21 18.74
C LEU A 450 20.44 3.99 19.96
N ALA A 451 19.89 2.78 20.08
CA ALA A 451 19.20 2.30 21.27
C ALA A 451 20.20 2.06 22.42
N SER A 452 19.78 2.33 23.66
CA SER A 452 20.64 2.09 24.82
C SER A 452 20.85 0.59 25.03
N THR A 453 22.10 0.19 25.25
CA THR A 453 22.49 -1.17 25.62
C THR A 453 22.92 -1.25 27.09
N GLU A 454 22.52 -0.27 27.92
CA GLU A 454 22.77 -0.30 29.36
C GLU A 454 21.75 -1.20 30.06
N PRO A 455 22.15 -2.11 30.97
CA PRO A 455 21.22 -3.05 31.61
C PRO A 455 20.10 -2.38 32.44
N GLN A 456 20.33 -1.17 32.94
CA GLN A 456 19.40 -0.43 33.77
C GLN A 456 18.67 0.62 32.93
N ARG A 457 17.41 0.35 32.58
CA ARG A 457 16.59 1.27 31.77
C ARG A 457 15.81 2.25 32.65
N ARG A 458 15.69 3.49 32.17
CA ARG A 458 14.78 4.52 32.72
C ARG A 458 13.57 4.79 31.84
N THR A 459 13.51 4.17 30.66
CA THR A 459 12.47 4.35 29.65
C THR A 459 11.90 2.99 29.24
N PRO A 460 10.65 2.95 28.74
CA PRO A 460 10.05 1.74 28.19
C PRO A 460 10.94 1.07 27.14
N LEU A 461 10.83 -0.26 27.01
CA LEU A 461 11.46 -1.03 25.95
C LEU A 461 10.75 -0.76 24.62
N ARG A 462 11.46 -0.22 23.63
CA ARG A 462 10.89 0.09 22.31
C ARG A 462 10.97 -1.15 21.43
N VAL A 463 9.81 -1.73 21.14
CA VAL A 463 9.67 -2.99 20.40
C VAL A 463 9.06 -2.73 19.04
N GLY A 464 9.80 -3.05 17.98
CA GLY A 464 9.36 -2.89 16.61
C GLY A 464 8.74 -4.16 16.06
N LEU A 465 7.56 -4.10 15.44
CA LEU A 465 6.88 -5.24 14.81
C LEU A 465 6.93 -5.08 13.29
N VAL A 466 7.65 -5.97 12.60
CA VAL A 466 7.74 -6.01 11.13
C VAL A 466 6.83 -7.10 10.59
N SER A 467 5.82 -6.72 9.80
CA SER A 467 4.91 -7.71 9.21
C SER A 467 4.22 -7.22 7.95
N GLY A 468 3.92 -8.14 7.05
CA GLY A 468 3.00 -7.89 5.94
C GLY A 468 1.53 -7.94 6.34
N ASP A 469 1.22 -8.46 7.53
CA ASP A 469 -0.09 -8.98 7.89
C ASP A 469 -0.73 -8.32 9.12
N LEU A 470 -0.39 -7.05 9.40
CA LEU A 470 -1.05 -6.21 10.41
C LEU A 470 -2.44 -5.73 9.93
N LYS A 471 -3.30 -6.69 9.61
CA LYS A 471 -4.61 -6.54 8.98
C LYS A 471 -5.48 -7.77 9.29
N THR A 472 -6.66 -7.89 8.67
CA THR A 472 -7.53 -9.06 8.75
C THR A 472 -6.83 -10.28 8.14
N HIS A 473 -6.12 -10.98 9.02
CA HIS A 473 -5.22 -12.10 8.78
C HIS A 473 -5.00 -12.80 10.14
N PRO A 474 -4.70 -14.10 10.20
CA PRO A 474 -4.35 -14.80 11.44
C PRO A 474 -3.41 -14.00 12.36
N THR A 475 -2.32 -13.44 11.83
CA THR A 475 -1.40 -12.58 12.61
C THR A 475 -2.11 -11.42 13.30
N GLY A 476 -2.95 -10.67 12.58
CA GLY A 476 -3.73 -9.57 13.16
C GLY A 476 -4.74 -10.06 14.21
N HIS A 477 -5.42 -11.18 13.96
CA HIS A 477 -6.40 -11.76 14.89
C HIS A 477 -5.76 -12.19 16.21
N PHE A 478 -4.57 -12.79 16.18
CA PHE A 478 -3.87 -13.20 17.40
C PHE A 478 -3.17 -12.03 18.11
N LEU A 479 -2.96 -10.89 17.46
CA LEU A 479 -2.37 -9.69 18.08
C LEU A 479 -3.40 -8.78 18.75
N GLU A 480 -4.59 -8.67 18.16
CA GLU A 480 -5.55 -7.59 18.46
C GLU A 480 -5.85 -7.41 19.96
N SER A 481 -6.26 -8.46 20.67
CA SER A 481 -6.57 -8.39 22.11
C SER A 481 -5.34 -8.18 22.99
N ILE A 482 -4.17 -8.72 22.61
CA ILE A 482 -2.92 -8.57 23.36
C ILE A 482 -2.50 -7.10 23.41
N LEU A 483 -2.58 -6.40 22.27
CA LEU A 483 -2.13 -5.02 22.13
C LEU A 483 -2.85 -4.04 23.08
N ALA A 484 -4.09 -4.36 23.48
CA ALA A 484 -4.85 -3.57 24.45
C ALA A 484 -4.38 -3.73 25.89
N HIS A 485 -3.66 -4.80 26.20
CA HIS A 485 -3.23 -5.16 27.55
C HIS A 485 -1.73 -4.95 27.80
N ILE A 486 -0.97 -4.56 26.77
CA ILE A 486 0.44 -4.20 26.93
C ILE A 486 0.58 -2.93 27.78
N ASP A 487 1.34 -3.01 28.86
CA ASP A 487 1.70 -1.90 29.73
C ASP A 487 2.66 -0.95 29.01
N ARG A 488 2.12 0.19 28.55
CA ARG A 488 2.86 1.22 27.83
C ARG A 488 3.96 1.90 28.67
N SER A 489 3.93 1.76 30.00
CA SER A 489 5.01 2.23 30.87
C SER A 489 6.24 1.32 30.84
N ARG A 490 6.06 0.06 30.41
CA ARG A 490 7.12 -0.94 30.28
C ARG A 490 7.53 -1.16 28.83
N ILE A 491 6.58 -1.24 27.91
CA ILE A 491 6.81 -1.53 26.49
C ILE A 491 6.19 -0.45 25.60
N GLU A 492 7.00 0.15 24.73
CA GLU A 492 6.53 1.04 23.66
C GLU A 492 6.54 0.27 22.32
N LEU A 493 5.39 0.14 21.67
CA LEU A 493 5.26 -0.60 20.41
C LEU A 493 5.35 0.31 19.19
N VAL A 494 6.14 -0.09 18.19
CA VAL A 494 6.23 0.57 16.88
C VAL A 494 5.91 -0.41 15.77
N ALA A 495 5.03 -0.04 14.84
CA ALA A 495 4.64 -0.90 13.72
C ALA A 495 5.41 -0.55 12.45
N TYR A 496 5.89 -1.60 11.76
CA TYR A 496 6.55 -1.53 10.46
C TYR A 496 5.85 -2.43 9.43
N PRO A 497 4.71 -1.99 8.87
CA PRO A 497 4.03 -2.73 7.82
C PRO A 497 4.90 -2.86 6.57
N THR A 498 5.02 -4.06 6.00
CA THR A 498 5.78 -4.28 4.75
C THR A 498 4.96 -4.00 3.49
N ARG A 499 3.66 -3.69 3.67
CA ARG A 499 2.69 -3.31 2.63
C ARG A 499 1.92 -2.05 3.02
N ARG A 500 1.30 -1.40 2.04
CA ARG A 500 0.43 -0.21 2.25
C ARG A 500 -1.06 -0.54 2.41
N SER A 501 -1.43 -1.82 2.39
CA SER A 501 -2.82 -2.26 2.56
C SER A 501 -3.22 -2.16 4.03
N GLU A 502 -4.27 -1.39 4.32
CA GLU A 502 -4.88 -1.25 5.64
C GLU A 502 -6.36 -1.65 5.55
N ASP A 503 -6.91 -2.24 6.60
CA ASP A 503 -8.33 -2.60 6.68
C ASP A 503 -8.95 -2.27 8.05
N ALA A 504 -10.17 -2.77 8.28
CA ALA A 504 -10.89 -2.55 9.53
C ALA A 504 -10.13 -3.06 10.77
N LEU A 505 -9.39 -4.17 10.66
CA LEU A 505 -8.55 -4.65 11.77
C LEU A 505 -7.35 -3.72 11.98
N THR A 506 -6.69 -3.31 10.89
CA THR A 506 -5.59 -2.33 10.97
C THR A 506 -6.03 -1.07 11.73
N THR A 507 -7.23 -0.56 11.44
CA THR A 507 -7.79 0.63 12.11
C THR A 507 -7.92 0.44 13.63
N ARG A 508 -8.28 -0.78 14.08
CA ARG A 508 -8.45 -1.08 15.52
C ARG A 508 -7.12 -1.27 16.24
N ILE A 509 -6.12 -1.88 15.59
CA ILE A 509 -4.82 -2.14 16.24
C ILE A 509 -3.87 -0.93 16.20
N LYS A 510 -3.99 -0.05 15.20
CA LYS A 510 -3.07 1.08 14.98
C LYS A 510 -2.94 2.05 16.18
N PRO A 511 -4.00 2.38 16.94
CA PRO A 511 -3.91 3.20 18.15
C PRO A 511 -3.09 2.59 19.32
N HIS A 512 -2.71 1.31 19.22
CA HIS A 512 -1.85 0.65 20.21
C HIS A 512 -0.35 0.85 19.96
N PHE A 513 0.02 1.45 18.83
CA PHE A 513 1.40 1.74 18.46
C PHE A 513 1.71 3.23 18.64
N SER A 514 2.92 3.55 19.11
CA SER A 514 3.41 4.94 19.19
C SER A 514 3.74 5.53 17.82
N ALA A 515 4.09 4.66 16.86
CA ALA A 515 4.34 5.03 15.47
C ALA A 515 3.96 3.90 14.51
N TRP A 516 3.61 4.28 13.28
CA TRP A 516 3.20 3.38 12.19
C TRP A 516 3.92 3.77 10.90
N THR A 517 4.97 3.03 10.53
CA THR A 517 5.90 3.40 9.47
C THR A 517 5.94 2.33 8.38
N PRO A 518 5.19 2.48 7.26
CA PRO A 518 5.22 1.52 6.16
C PRO A 518 6.60 1.44 5.47
N LEU A 519 7.09 0.21 5.25
CA LEU A 519 8.38 -0.09 4.61
C LEU A 519 8.26 -0.45 3.12
N ALA A 520 7.04 -0.47 2.57
CA ALA A 520 6.74 -1.03 1.26
C ALA A 520 7.53 -0.42 0.08
N SER A 521 7.94 0.86 0.19
CA SER A 521 8.67 1.58 -0.86
C SER A 521 10.15 1.80 -0.56
N LEU A 522 10.67 1.16 0.50
CA LEU A 522 12.05 1.29 0.92
C LEU A 522 12.83 0.04 0.56
N SER A 523 14.08 0.19 0.12
CA SER A 523 15.03 -0.92 0.08
C SER A 523 15.26 -1.49 1.48
N ASP A 524 15.80 -2.71 1.59
CA ASP A 524 16.10 -3.30 2.91
C ASP A 524 17.11 -2.46 3.70
N GLU A 525 18.09 -1.85 3.04
CA GLU A 525 19.02 -0.90 3.67
C GLU A 525 18.30 0.33 4.22
N GLN A 526 17.46 0.98 3.40
CA GLN A 526 16.71 2.18 3.80
C GLN A 526 15.74 1.88 4.94
N ALA A 527 15.05 0.75 4.87
CA ALA A 527 14.12 0.33 5.90
C ALA A 527 14.86 -0.04 7.21
N ALA A 528 16.01 -0.71 7.13
CA ALA A 528 16.83 -0.98 8.30
C ALA A 528 17.40 0.31 8.92
N ALA A 529 17.87 1.26 8.10
CA ALA A 529 18.31 2.57 8.57
C ALA A 529 17.19 3.31 9.29
N ARG A 530 15.96 3.31 8.74
CA ARG A 530 14.79 3.89 9.39
C ARG A 530 14.51 3.28 10.76
N ILE A 531 14.50 1.95 10.87
CA ILE A 531 14.28 1.25 12.14
C ILE A 531 15.37 1.59 13.17
N ARG A 532 16.62 1.71 12.71
CA ARG A 532 17.75 2.11 13.56
C ARG A 532 17.61 3.55 14.07
N ASP A 533 17.21 4.48 13.21
CA ASP A 533 16.96 5.89 13.55
C ASP A 533 15.78 6.04 14.53
N ASP A 534 14.79 5.15 14.40
CA ASP A 534 13.69 4.98 15.32
C ASP A 534 14.12 4.32 16.65
N ARG A 535 15.41 4.05 16.89
CA ARG A 535 15.99 3.55 18.17
C ARG A 535 15.24 2.34 18.75
N ILE A 536 14.94 1.36 17.92
CA ILE A 536 14.29 0.12 18.34
C ILE A 536 15.27 -0.74 19.16
N ASP A 537 14.82 -1.19 20.33
CA ASP A 537 15.60 -2.03 21.24
C ASP A 537 15.47 -3.51 20.90
N LEU A 538 14.26 -3.93 20.54
CA LEU A 538 13.96 -5.30 20.16
C LEU A 538 13.09 -5.29 18.90
N LEU A 539 13.56 -5.93 17.84
CA LEU A 539 12.82 -6.03 16.57
C LEU A 539 12.23 -7.42 16.39
N LEU A 540 10.92 -7.49 16.14
CA LEU A 540 10.16 -8.70 15.93
C LEU A 540 9.84 -8.89 14.44
N ASP A 541 10.24 -10.03 13.89
CA ASP A 541 9.72 -10.56 12.63
C ASP A 541 8.44 -11.35 12.90
N LEU A 542 7.34 -10.97 12.25
CA LEU A 542 6.05 -11.65 12.39
C LEU A 542 5.70 -12.52 11.17
N SER A 543 6.55 -12.55 10.14
CA SER A 543 6.24 -13.15 8.84
C SER A 543 7.05 -14.42 8.55
N GLY A 544 8.32 -14.49 8.99
CA GLY A 544 9.26 -15.54 8.59
C GLY A 544 9.34 -15.72 7.08
N HIS A 545 9.35 -16.95 6.57
CA HIS A 545 9.42 -17.20 5.11
C HIS A 545 8.08 -17.10 4.37
N MET A 546 7.04 -16.56 4.99
CA MET A 546 5.77 -16.34 4.29
C MET A 546 5.81 -15.10 3.39
N ASN A 547 4.75 -14.93 2.60
CA ASN A 547 4.62 -13.82 1.66
C ASN A 547 4.81 -12.45 2.34
N PHE A 548 5.43 -11.52 1.61
CA PHE A 548 5.65 -10.13 2.05
C PHE A 548 6.48 -10.00 3.34
N ASN A 549 7.29 -11.01 3.66
CA ASN A 549 8.32 -10.88 4.66
C ASN A 549 9.41 -9.87 4.24
N ARG A 550 10.25 -9.50 5.20
CA ARG A 550 11.45 -8.69 4.98
C ARG A 550 12.64 -9.29 5.73
N LEU A 551 12.80 -10.62 5.72
CA LEU A 551 13.92 -11.27 6.42
C LEU A 551 15.32 -10.67 6.07
N PRO A 552 15.63 -10.30 4.81
CA PRO A 552 16.93 -9.68 4.50
C PRO A 552 17.18 -8.34 5.20
N LEU A 553 16.13 -7.59 5.58
CA LEU A 553 16.27 -6.38 6.41
C LEU A 553 16.90 -6.69 7.77
N PHE A 554 16.55 -7.83 8.38
CA PHE A 554 17.07 -8.21 9.68
C PHE A 554 18.57 -8.53 9.63
N ALA A 555 19.11 -8.87 8.45
CA ALA A 555 20.54 -9.12 8.26
C ALA A 555 21.39 -7.87 8.52
N TRP A 556 20.82 -6.67 8.38
CA TRP A 556 21.48 -5.41 8.69
C TRP A 556 21.61 -5.14 10.19
N ARG A 557 20.93 -5.92 11.04
CA ARG A 557 20.89 -5.75 12.50
C ARG A 557 20.53 -4.33 12.96
N PRO A 558 19.42 -3.74 12.49
CA PRO A 558 19.01 -2.39 12.89
C PRO A 558 18.65 -2.25 14.39
N ALA A 559 18.32 -3.35 15.07
CA ALA A 559 18.13 -3.41 16.52
C ALA A 559 19.15 -4.35 17.18
N PRO A 560 19.53 -4.12 18.46
CA PRO A 560 20.50 -4.97 19.15
C PRO A 560 19.99 -6.39 19.36
N VAL A 561 18.69 -6.55 19.63
CA VAL A 561 18.06 -7.86 19.78
C VAL A 561 16.97 -8.04 18.73
N GLN A 562 16.95 -9.20 18.08
CA GLN A 562 15.98 -9.53 17.05
C GLN A 562 15.37 -10.91 17.33
N ALA A 563 14.06 -11.04 17.16
CA ALA A 563 13.37 -12.30 17.34
C ALA A 563 12.31 -12.54 16.26
N SER A 564 12.06 -13.80 15.94
CA SER A 564 10.92 -14.20 15.13
C SER A 564 9.79 -14.63 16.05
N TRP A 565 8.63 -14.02 15.85
CA TRP A 565 7.38 -14.33 16.52
C TRP A 565 6.25 -13.69 15.72
N LEU A 566 5.54 -14.52 14.99
CA LEU A 566 4.26 -15.09 15.43
C LEU A 566 3.75 -15.98 14.29
N GLY A 567 3.86 -15.46 13.06
CA GLY A 567 3.30 -16.10 11.88
C GLY A 567 4.08 -17.33 11.39
N TYR A 568 5.37 -17.44 11.71
CA TYR A 568 6.23 -18.51 11.22
C TYR A 568 6.60 -19.52 12.29
N PHE A 569 6.76 -20.78 11.89
CA PHE A 569 6.76 -21.96 12.75
C PHE A 569 8.00 -22.83 12.55
N ALA A 570 9.07 -22.28 11.98
CA ALA A 570 10.32 -23.00 11.73
C ALA A 570 11.49 -21.99 11.75
N SER A 571 12.72 -22.51 11.69
CA SER A 571 13.93 -21.67 11.63
C SER A 571 13.86 -20.69 10.44
N THR A 572 14.15 -19.41 10.68
CA THR A 572 14.36 -18.42 9.62
C THR A 572 15.72 -18.62 8.93
N GLY A 573 16.62 -19.37 9.58
CA GLY A 573 17.98 -19.62 9.11
C GLY A 573 18.90 -18.40 9.09
N LEU A 574 18.39 -17.22 9.48
CA LEU A 574 19.13 -15.98 9.41
C LEU A 574 20.05 -15.84 10.63
N PRO A 575 21.38 -15.71 10.46
CA PRO A 575 22.31 -15.57 11.59
C PRO A 575 22.06 -14.33 12.46
N ALA A 576 21.36 -13.34 11.89
CA ALA A 576 20.98 -12.13 12.57
C ALA A 576 19.75 -12.29 13.48
N MET A 577 19.02 -13.40 13.41
CA MET A 577 17.84 -13.66 14.24
C MET A 577 18.27 -14.32 15.56
N ASP A 578 18.09 -13.67 16.70
CA ASP A 578 18.63 -14.17 17.97
C ASP A 578 17.71 -15.20 18.63
N TYR A 579 16.40 -15.02 18.47
CA TYR A 579 15.39 -15.77 19.19
C TYR A 579 14.22 -16.19 18.30
N LEU A 580 13.61 -17.32 18.64
CA LEU A 580 12.30 -17.75 18.16
C LEU A 580 11.40 -17.99 19.38
N LEU A 581 10.22 -17.39 19.39
CA LEU A 581 9.27 -17.54 20.50
C LEU A 581 8.26 -18.65 20.20
N GLY A 582 7.99 -19.47 21.21
CA GLY A 582 6.97 -20.52 21.19
C GLY A 582 6.54 -20.87 22.62
N ASP A 583 5.87 -22.00 22.79
CA ASP A 583 5.58 -22.61 24.11
C ASP A 583 6.18 -24.01 24.18
N SER A 584 6.02 -24.69 25.31
CA SER A 584 6.61 -26.03 25.52
C SER A 584 6.06 -27.12 24.61
N HIS A 585 4.92 -26.90 23.94
CA HIS A 585 4.30 -27.87 23.05
C HIS A 585 4.79 -27.71 21.61
N VAL A 586 4.90 -26.47 21.12
CA VAL A 586 5.44 -26.21 19.78
C VAL A 586 6.98 -26.24 19.74
N LEU A 587 7.63 -25.91 20.85
CA LEU A 587 9.08 -25.96 21.01
C LEU A 587 9.43 -26.91 22.16
N PRO A 588 9.42 -28.24 21.97
CA PRO A 588 9.86 -29.17 22.99
C PRO A 588 11.35 -28.93 23.34
N ARG A 589 11.78 -29.40 24.51
CA ARG A 589 13.11 -29.07 25.08
C ARG A 589 14.30 -29.51 24.22
N ASP A 590 14.10 -30.55 23.41
CA ASP A 590 15.07 -31.14 22.50
C ASP A 590 15.01 -30.54 21.08
N ALA A 591 14.16 -29.54 20.83
CA ALA A 591 13.99 -28.96 19.50
C ALA A 591 15.17 -28.09 19.01
N GLN A 592 16.04 -27.62 19.91
CA GLN A 592 17.11 -26.65 19.60
C GLN A 592 18.01 -27.01 18.39
N PRO A 593 18.38 -28.29 18.12
CA PRO A 593 19.18 -28.67 16.96
C PRO A 593 18.54 -28.34 15.60
N HIS A 594 17.23 -28.07 15.55
CA HIS A 594 16.49 -27.75 14.33
C HIS A 594 16.35 -26.24 14.05
N TYR A 595 16.97 -25.39 14.88
CA TYR A 595 16.84 -23.94 14.80
C TYR A 595 18.18 -23.23 14.86
N THR A 596 18.32 -22.16 14.09
CA THR A 596 19.46 -21.22 14.21
C THR A 596 19.28 -20.28 15.40
N GLU A 597 18.04 -20.00 15.74
CA GLU A 597 17.60 -19.10 16.79
C GLU A 597 17.66 -19.79 18.15
N ARG A 598 17.82 -19.01 19.22
CA ARG A 598 17.61 -19.51 20.57
C ARG A 598 16.12 -19.61 20.84
N LEU A 599 15.68 -20.75 21.39
CA LEU A 599 14.28 -20.96 21.69
C LEU A 599 13.87 -20.22 22.96
N ARG A 600 12.77 -19.46 22.90
CA ARG A 600 12.17 -18.78 24.06
C ARG A 600 10.75 -19.27 24.29
N HIS A 601 10.52 -19.85 25.47
CA HIS A 601 9.23 -20.41 25.86
C HIS A 601 8.37 -19.39 26.60
N LEU A 602 7.12 -19.24 26.15
CA LEU A 602 6.03 -18.63 26.90
C LEU A 602 5.40 -19.68 27.84
N PRO A 603 4.89 -19.29 29.02
CA PRO A 603 4.45 -20.25 30.04
C PRO A 603 3.22 -21.10 29.67
N ASP A 604 2.21 -20.51 29.03
CA ASP A 604 0.94 -21.20 28.76
C ASP A 604 0.78 -21.57 27.27
N SER A 605 0.76 -20.56 26.41
CA SER A 605 0.56 -20.72 24.97
C SER A 605 1.45 -19.73 24.21
N TYR A 606 1.84 -20.10 23.00
CA TYR A 606 2.46 -19.17 22.06
C TYR A 606 1.44 -18.28 21.34
N LEU A 607 0.14 -18.60 21.43
CA LEU A 607 -0.97 -17.84 20.82
C LEU A 607 -1.90 -17.24 21.88
N CYS A 608 -2.53 -16.12 21.55
CA CYS A 608 -3.68 -15.58 22.28
C CYS A 608 -4.81 -15.28 21.30
N PHE A 609 -5.90 -16.02 21.39
CA PHE A 609 -7.03 -15.87 20.50
C PHE A 609 -7.86 -14.63 20.88
N THR A 610 -8.06 -13.72 19.92
CA THR A 610 -9.04 -12.65 20.05
C THR A 610 -10.41 -13.19 19.64
N PRO A 611 -11.40 -13.23 20.55
CA PRO A 611 -12.75 -13.67 20.21
C PRO A 611 -13.36 -12.85 19.07
N PRO A 612 -14.04 -13.47 18.10
CA PRO A 612 -14.72 -12.76 17.02
C PRO A 612 -15.79 -11.81 17.55
N ALA A 613 -16.03 -10.70 16.84
CA ALA A 613 -17.04 -9.71 17.21
C ALA A 613 -18.46 -10.11 16.78
N GLU A 614 -18.57 -11.07 15.86
CA GLU A 614 -19.82 -11.58 15.32
C GLU A 614 -20.70 -12.19 16.43
N ARG A 615 -21.97 -11.80 16.47
CA ARG A 615 -22.94 -12.36 17.40
C ARG A 615 -23.63 -13.56 16.76
N VAL A 616 -23.04 -14.74 16.92
CA VAL A 616 -23.60 -16.01 16.43
C VAL A 616 -23.76 -16.97 17.59
N ASP A 617 -24.97 -17.48 17.77
CA ASP A 617 -25.28 -18.44 18.84
C ASP A 617 -24.73 -19.83 18.54
N VAL A 618 -24.30 -20.52 19.60
CA VAL A 618 -24.02 -21.96 19.53
C VAL A 618 -25.36 -22.69 19.52
N GLY A 619 -25.67 -23.34 18.41
CA GLY A 619 -26.87 -24.17 18.29
C GLY A 619 -26.74 -25.50 19.06
N PRO A 620 -27.84 -26.27 19.22
CA PRO A 620 -27.78 -27.62 19.81
C PRO A 620 -26.92 -28.59 18.96
N LEU A 621 -26.63 -29.78 19.49
CA LEU A 621 -25.85 -30.80 18.79
C LEU A 621 -26.52 -31.21 17.46
N PRO A 622 -25.86 -31.04 16.30
CA PRO A 622 -26.44 -31.35 14.99
C PRO A 622 -26.90 -32.80 14.83
N LEU A 623 -26.14 -33.76 15.35
CA LEU A 623 -26.46 -35.19 15.35
C LEU A 623 -27.89 -35.46 15.83
N SER A 624 -28.34 -34.78 16.89
CA SER A 624 -29.68 -34.97 17.46
C SER A 624 -30.82 -34.58 16.51
N LYS A 625 -30.55 -33.70 15.53
CA LYS A 625 -31.52 -33.26 14.52
C LYS A 625 -31.37 -33.97 13.18
N GLN A 626 -30.13 -34.27 12.78
CA GLN A 626 -29.82 -34.81 11.45
C GLN A 626 -29.82 -36.34 11.39
N GLY A 627 -29.70 -37.02 12.54
CA GLY A 627 -29.68 -38.48 12.62
C GLY A 627 -28.36 -39.13 12.14
N HIS A 628 -27.33 -38.33 11.88
CA HIS A 628 -25.99 -38.79 11.56
C HIS A 628 -24.94 -37.84 12.12
N VAL A 629 -23.73 -38.35 12.34
CA VAL A 629 -22.58 -37.54 12.76
C VAL A 629 -22.10 -36.73 11.56
N THR A 630 -21.76 -35.46 11.76
CA THR A 630 -21.10 -34.62 10.76
C THR A 630 -19.72 -34.24 11.26
N PHE A 631 -18.69 -34.82 10.66
CA PHE A 631 -17.31 -34.36 10.78
C PHE A 631 -17.12 -33.11 9.93
N GLY A 632 -16.29 -32.16 10.38
CA GLY A 632 -16.08 -30.90 9.67
C GLY A 632 -14.62 -30.49 9.56
N CYS A 633 -14.25 -29.86 8.44
CA CYS A 633 -12.95 -29.21 8.27
C CYS A 633 -13.09 -27.95 7.43
N PHE A 634 -12.79 -26.79 8.04
CA PHE A 634 -12.87 -25.47 7.37
C PHE A 634 -11.48 -24.94 7.00
N ASN A 635 -10.49 -25.83 6.90
CA ASN A 635 -9.13 -25.48 6.52
C ASN A 635 -8.97 -25.29 5.02
N HIS A 636 -7.90 -24.58 4.63
CA HIS A 636 -7.44 -24.54 3.25
C HIS A 636 -7.22 -25.98 2.73
N LEU A 637 -7.77 -26.31 1.55
CA LEU A 637 -7.74 -27.69 1.02
C LEU A 637 -6.32 -28.24 0.85
N MET A 638 -5.33 -27.38 0.62
CA MET A 638 -3.92 -27.80 0.53
C MET A 638 -3.40 -28.48 1.80
N LYS A 639 -4.02 -28.23 2.97
CA LYS A 639 -3.69 -28.95 4.22
C LYS A 639 -4.24 -30.37 4.24
N MET A 640 -5.18 -30.70 3.36
CA MET A 640 -5.79 -32.02 3.20
C MET A 640 -5.08 -32.76 2.06
N ASN A 641 -3.84 -33.18 2.32
CA ASN A 641 -3.08 -34.05 1.41
C ASN A 641 -3.67 -35.48 1.38
N ASP A 642 -3.10 -36.38 0.58
CA ASP A 642 -3.67 -37.72 0.40
C ASP A 642 -3.61 -38.59 1.66
N SER A 643 -2.58 -38.43 2.50
CA SER A 643 -2.48 -39.10 3.81
C SER A 643 -3.65 -38.70 4.73
N VAL A 644 -4.01 -37.41 4.76
CA VAL A 644 -5.20 -36.95 5.50
C VAL A 644 -6.47 -37.57 4.96
N VAL A 645 -6.64 -37.60 3.64
CA VAL A 645 -7.82 -38.22 3.01
C VAL A 645 -7.90 -39.71 3.34
N ASP A 646 -6.78 -40.44 3.29
CA ASP A 646 -6.71 -41.85 3.68
C ASP A 646 -7.24 -42.05 5.11
N ILE A 647 -6.73 -41.27 6.08
CA ILE A 647 -7.16 -41.39 7.48
C ILE A 647 -8.62 -40.96 7.67
N TRP A 648 -9.07 -39.90 7.04
CA TRP A 648 -10.47 -39.46 7.16
C TRP A 648 -11.45 -40.44 6.52
N THR A 649 -11.09 -41.11 5.42
CA THR A 649 -11.93 -42.18 4.85
C THR A 649 -12.05 -43.38 5.79
N ARG A 650 -10.98 -43.72 6.53
CA ARG A 650 -11.05 -44.75 7.59
C ARG A 650 -12.06 -44.38 8.68
N ILE A 651 -12.11 -43.10 9.09
CA ILE A 651 -13.11 -42.61 10.05
C ILE A 651 -14.53 -42.74 9.46
N LEU A 652 -14.74 -42.31 8.21
CA LEU A 652 -16.06 -42.35 7.56
C LEU A 652 -16.58 -43.78 7.35
N HIS A 653 -15.68 -44.75 7.11
CA HIS A 653 -16.00 -46.18 7.06
C HIS A 653 -16.33 -46.73 8.45
N ALA A 654 -15.55 -46.36 9.47
CA ALA A 654 -15.75 -46.82 10.85
C ALA A 654 -17.00 -46.22 11.53
N VAL A 655 -17.51 -45.08 11.03
CA VAL A 655 -18.76 -44.45 11.49
C VAL A 655 -19.78 -44.42 10.34
N PRO A 656 -20.55 -45.51 10.11
CA PRO A 656 -21.52 -45.58 9.03
C PRO A 656 -22.55 -44.45 9.09
N GLY A 657 -22.89 -43.89 7.92
CA GLY A 657 -23.82 -42.76 7.77
C GLY A 657 -23.24 -41.37 8.06
N SER A 658 -22.04 -41.26 8.68
CA SER A 658 -21.42 -39.97 9.01
C SER A 658 -21.04 -39.12 7.80
N ARG A 659 -21.25 -37.80 7.82
CA ARG A 659 -20.86 -36.93 6.69
C ARG A 659 -19.57 -36.20 6.99
N LEU A 660 -18.83 -35.82 5.94
CA LEU A 660 -17.70 -34.90 6.03
C LEU A 660 -18.06 -33.57 5.36
N PHE A 661 -18.01 -32.50 6.13
CA PHE A 661 -18.27 -31.15 5.68
C PHE A 661 -16.96 -30.38 5.50
N LEU A 662 -16.61 -30.15 4.23
CA LEU A 662 -15.47 -29.33 3.83
C LEU A 662 -15.95 -27.94 3.42
N LYS A 663 -15.36 -26.91 4.03
CA LYS A 663 -15.61 -25.51 3.65
C LYS A 663 -14.30 -24.78 3.42
N ALA A 664 -14.06 -24.35 2.19
CA ALA A 664 -12.82 -23.69 1.81
C ALA A 664 -13.05 -22.84 0.56
N LYS A 665 -12.31 -21.73 0.42
CA LYS A 665 -12.47 -20.84 -0.75
C LYS A 665 -12.26 -21.56 -2.09
N GLN A 666 -11.40 -22.59 -2.11
CA GLN A 666 -11.09 -23.33 -3.32
C GLN A 666 -12.27 -24.18 -3.81
N LEU A 667 -13.27 -24.42 -2.96
CA LEU A 667 -14.49 -25.10 -3.36
C LEU A 667 -15.47 -24.17 -4.10
N ASP A 668 -15.13 -22.89 -4.32
CA ASP A 668 -15.82 -22.04 -5.31
C ASP A 668 -15.58 -22.55 -6.74
N ASP A 669 -14.44 -23.21 -6.98
CA ASP A 669 -14.01 -23.71 -8.28
C ASP A 669 -14.56 -25.12 -8.58
N ALA A 670 -15.23 -25.29 -9.72
CA ALA A 670 -15.89 -26.54 -10.08
C ALA A 670 -14.89 -27.71 -10.32
N PRO A 671 -13.80 -27.55 -11.10
CA PRO A 671 -12.74 -28.56 -11.19
C PRO A 671 -12.21 -29.02 -9.83
N THR A 672 -11.93 -28.08 -8.92
CA THR A 672 -11.44 -28.41 -7.57
C THR A 672 -12.45 -29.23 -6.78
N ARG A 673 -13.76 -28.95 -6.91
CA ARG A 673 -14.83 -29.77 -6.31
C ARG A 673 -14.85 -31.17 -6.89
N GLU A 674 -14.77 -31.31 -8.21
CA GLU A 674 -14.76 -32.61 -8.90
C GLU A 674 -13.55 -33.45 -8.49
N THR A 675 -12.36 -32.86 -8.46
CA THR A 675 -11.14 -33.52 -7.96
C THR A 675 -11.29 -33.95 -6.51
N THR A 676 -11.87 -33.10 -5.65
CA THR A 676 -12.13 -33.45 -4.25
C THR A 676 -13.06 -34.65 -4.12
N LEU A 677 -14.18 -34.66 -4.87
CA LEU A 677 -15.11 -35.81 -4.90
C LEU A 677 -14.41 -37.09 -5.39
N ALA A 678 -13.63 -36.99 -6.47
CA ALA A 678 -12.90 -38.12 -7.04
C ALA A 678 -11.89 -38.73 -6.06
N ARG A 679 -11.18 -37.90 -5.28
CA ARG A 679 -10.21 -38.35 -4.26
C ARG A 679 -10.86 -39.23 -3.19
N PHE A 680 -12.07 -38.90 -2.75
CA PHE A 680 -12.83 -39.68 -1.77
C PHE A 680 -13.54 -40.89 -2.41
N ALA A 681 -14.07 -40.74 -3.62
CA ALA A 681 -14.69 -41.84 -4.37
C ALA A 681 -13.68 -42.97 -4.64
N ALA A 682 -12.42 -42.63 -4.95
CA ALA A 682 -11.32 -43.59 -5.11
C ALA A 682 -11.06 -44.44 -3.85
N ARG A 683 -11.54 -44.00 -2.67
CA ARG A 683 -11.44 -44.67 -1.37
C ARG A 683 -12.78 -45.24 -0.88
N GLY A 684 -13.76 -45.34 -1.78
CA GLY A 684 -15.07 -45.93 -1.51
C GLY A 684 -16.03 -45.04 -0.72
N ILE A 685 -15.81 -43.72 -0.69
CA ILE A 685 -16.74 -42.78 -0.06
C ILE A 685 -17.63 -42.14 -1.13
N ASP A 686 -18.94 -42.40 -1.04
CA ASP A 686 -19.94 -41.85 -1.94
C ASP A 686 -20.08 -40.33 -1.79
N ALA A 687 -20.36 -39.63 -2.91
CA ALA A 687 -20.48 -38.17 -2.94
C ALA A 687 -21.56 -37.64 -1.98
N SER A 688 -22.62 -38.40 -1.71
CA SER A 688 -23.68 -38.01 -0.75
C SER A 688 -23.20 -37.92 0.71
N ARG A 689 -22.04 -38.51 1.02
CA ARG A 689 -21.37 -38.41 2.33
C ARG A 689 -20.51 -37.15 2.46
N LEU A 690 -20.35 -36.36 1.39
CA LEU A 690 -19.56 -35.15 1.37
C LEU A 690 -20.45 -33.91 1.22
N ILE A 691 -20.16 -32.89 2.03
CA ILE A 691 -20.75 -31.56 1.92
C ILE A 691 -19.60 -30.61 1.55
N LEU A 692 -19.67 -29.99 0.38
CA LEU A 692 -18.62 -29.11 -0.14
C LEU A 692 -19.18 -27.70 -0.29
N GLU A 693 -18.62 -26.73 0.44
CA GLU A 693 -19.03 -25.33 0.35
C GLU A 693 -17.84 -24.38 0.17
N GLY A 694 -18.06 -23.35 -0.65
CA GLY A 694 -17.11 -22.29 -0.94
C GLY A 694 -17.09 -21.16 0.09
N ARG A 695 -16.69 -19.97 -0.36
CA ARG A 695 -16.69 -18.73 0.44
C ARG A 695 -18.11 -18.37 0.90
N SER A 696 -18.20 -17.71 2.04
CA SER A 696 -19.44 -17.09 2.52
C SER A 696 -19.11 -15.86 3.38
N PRO A 697 -20.07 -14.94 3.58
CA PRO A 697 -19.96 -13.88 4.58
C PRO A 697 -19.57 -14.45 5.96
N ARG A 698 -18.90 -13.64 6.78
CA ARG A 698 -18.28 -14.11 8.03
C ARG A 698 -19.30 -14.67 9.04
N ALA A 699 -20.49 -14.07 9.14
CA ALA A 699 -21.56 -14.58 10.00
C ALA A 699 -22.08 -15.96 9.53
N GLU A 700 -22.26 -16.14 8.22
CA GLU A 700 -22.67 -17.43 7.63
C GLU A 700 -21.56 -18.49 7.76
N TYR A 701 -20.30 -18.08 7.65
CA TYR A 701 -19.15 -18.93 7.92
C TYR A 701 -19.20 -19.50 9.35
N PHE A 702 -19.43 -18.64 10.35
CA PHE A 702 -19.60 -19.10 11.73
C PHE A 702 -20.85 -19.95 11.93
N ALA A 703 -21.97 -19.57 11.33
CA ALA A 703 -23.21 -20.35 11.39
C ALA A 703 -23.05 -21.77 10.80
N ALA A 704 -22.14 -21.97 9.84
CA ALA A 704 -21.86 -23.29 9.28
C ALA A 704 -21.28 -24.28 10.32
N TYR A 705 -20.60 -23.82 11.37
CA TYR A 705 -20.16 -24.69 12.47
C TYR A 705 -21.34 -25.28 13.28
N ASN A 706 -22.53 -24.68 13.22
CA ASN A 706 -23.75 -25.28 13.79
C ASN A 706 -24.27 -26.49 13.02
N ARG A 707 -23.53 -26.98 12.02
CA ARG A 707 -23.80 -28.23 11.29
C ARG A 707 -22.72 -29.28 11.51
N ILE A 708 -21.74 -29.02 12.38
CA ILE A 708 -20.61 -29.92 12.66
C ILE A 708 -20.72 -30.43 14.10
N ASP A 709 -20.58 -31.74 14.27
CA ASP A 709 -20.51 -32.39 15.58
C ASP A 709 -19.06 -32.44 16.09
N ILE A 710 -18.12 -32.81 15.22
CA ILE A 710 -16.68 -32.91 15.53
C ILE A 710 -15.88 -32.30 14.38
N ALA A 711 -14.99 -31.36 14.68
CA ALA A 711 -14.03 -30.86 13.72
C ALA A 711 -12.79 -31.76 13.65
N LEU A 712 -12.35 -32.11 12.45
CA LEU A 712 -11.13 -32.87 12.19
C LEU A 712 -10.03 -31.91 11.76
N SER A 713 -9.01 -31.73 12.60
CA SER A 713 -7.82 -30.95 12.20
C SER A 713 -6.96 -31.80 11.27
N PRO A 714 -6.53 -31.28 10.10
CA PRO A 714 -5.59 -31.97 9.22
C PRO A 714 -4.20 -32.09 9.86
N PHE A 715 -3.33 -32.86 9.21
CA PHE A 715 -1.92 -33.06 9.55
C PHE A 715 -1.12 -33.31 8.25
N PRO A 716 0.21 -33.11 8.21
CA PRO A 716 1.07 -32.60 9.28
C PRO A 716 0.85 -31.09 9.55
N TYR A 717 0.10 -30.38 8.70
CA TYR A 717 -0.21 -28.97 8.92
C TYR A 717 -1.64 -28.81 9.49
N PRO A 718 -1.80 -28.60 10.81
CA PRO A 718 -3.11 -28.45 11.43
C PRO A 718 -3.78 -27.09 11.18
N GLY A 719 -5.03 -26.99 11.64
CA GLY A 719 -5.70 -25.70 11.78
C GLY A 719 -5.13 -24.90 12.96
N GLY A 720 -4.97 -23.60 12.74
CA GLY A 720 -4.72 -22.61 13.81
C GLY A 720 -6.03 -21.88 14.10
N THR A 721 -6.21 -20.70 13.49
CA THR A 721 -7.42 -19.87 13.58
C THR A 721 -8.73 -20.65 13.41
N THR A 722 -8.83 -21.50 12.38
CA THR A 722 -10.05 -22.30 12.13
C THR A 722 -10.39 -23.28 13.24
N SER A 723 -9.38 -23.81 13.95
CA SER A 723 -9.60 -24.77 15.04
C SER A 723 -10.14 -24.05 16.27
N VAL A 724 -9.51 -22.95 16.67
CA VAL A 724 -9.98 -22.14 17.80
C VAL A 724 -11.34 -21.48 17.51
N GLU A 725 -11.62 -21.11 16.25
CA GLU A 725 -12.95 -20.68 15.82
C GLU A 725 -14.00 -21.79 15.93
N GLY A 726 -13.63 -23.04 15.62
CA GLY A 726 -14.47 -24.21 15.87
C GLY A 726 -14.79 -24.38 17.35
N LEU A 727 -13.77 -24.30 18.22
CA LEU A 727 -13.96 -24.34 19.67
C LEU A 727 -14.88 -23.20 20.15
N TRP A 728 -14.67 -21.99 19.62
CA TRP A 728 -15.51 -20.83 19.95
C TRP A 728 -16.97 -21.02 19.49
N MET A 729 -17.21 -21.75 18.40
CA MET A 729 -18.55 -22.15 17.94
C MET A 729 -19.10 -23.42 18.62
N GLY A 730 -18.45 -23.90 19.69
CA GLY A 730 -18.90 -25.07 20.45
C GLY A 730 -18.66 -26.40 19.74
N VAL A 731 -17.73 -26.45 18.79
CA VAL A 731 -17.37 -27.67 18.05
C VAL A 731 -16.02 -28.18 18.56
N PRO A 732 -15.96 -29.37 19.18
CA PRO A 732 -14.68 -29.96 19.56
C PRO A 732 -13.80 -30.26 18.36
N VAL A 733 -12.50 -30.05 18.51
CA VAL A 733 -11.50 -30.27 17.45
C VAL A 733 -10.63 -31.46 17.83
N LEU A 734 -10.62 -32.50 17.00
CA LEU A 734 -9.70 -33.62 17.12
C LEU A 734 -8.38 -33.29 16.39
N CYS A 735 -7.28 -33.35 17.12
CA CYS A 735 -5.93 -33.09 16.62
C CYS A 735 -5.08 -34.36 16.62
N ARG A 736 -4.11 -34.44 15.72
CA ARG A 736 -2.99 -35.39 15.80
C ARG A 736 -1.75 -34.66 16.31
N HIS A 737 -1.05 -35.26 17.27
CA HIS A 737 0.25 -34.81 17.75
C HIS A 737 1.28 -34.86 16.61
N GLY A 738 2.25 -33.96 16.69
CA GLY A 738 3.24 -33.71 15.68
C GLY A 738 4.67 -33.87 16.18
N ASP A 739 5.61 -33.90 15.25
CA ASP A 739 7.05 -34.05 15.45
C ASP A 739 7.83 -32.72 15.43
N ARG A 740 7.16 -31.60 15.16
CA ARG A 740 7.77 -30.28 14.99
C ARG A 740 6.79 -29.16 15.31
N PHE A 741 7.27 -27.92 15.39
CA PHE A 741 6.46 -26.76 15.78
C PHE A 741 5.16 -26.68 14.99
N LEU A 742 5.22 -26.69 13.65
CA LEU A 742 4.04 -26.60 12.81
C LEU A 742 2.97 -27.64 13.15
N SER A 743 3.38 -28.90 13.25
CA SER A 743 2.46 -30.02 13.49
C SER A 743 1.92 -30.03 14.92
N ASN A 744 2.55 -29.29 15.84
CA ASN A 744 2.12 -29.12 17.22
C ASN A 744 1.34 -27.84 17.52
N ILE A 745 1.01 -27.02 16.52
CA ILE A 745 0.20 -25.80 16.74
C ILE A 745 -1.15 -26.14 17.40
N CYS A 746 -1.86 -27.15 16.89
CA CYS A 746 -3.16 -27.52 17.44
C CYS A 746 -3.04 -28.29 18.77
N THR A 747 -1.94 -29.06 18.97
CA THR A 747 -1.55 -29.61 20.28
C THR A 747 -1.46 -28.50 21.34
N SER A 748 -0.68 -27.44 21.08
CA SER A 748 -0.52 -26.29 21.98
C SER A 748 -1.87 -25.64 22.31
N MET A 749 -2.69 -25.37 21.29
CA MET A 749 -3.99 -24.73 21.49
C MET A 749 -4.93 -25.59 22.35
N LEU A 750 -5.00 -26.91 22.12
CA LEU A 750 -5.88 -27.79 22.87
C LEU A 750 -5.42 -27.96 24.33
N HIS A 751 -4.11 -28.01 24.60
CA HIS A 751 -3.61 -27.94 25.98
C HIS A 751 -4.02 -26.63 26.65
N SER A 752 -3.84 -25.50 25.96
CA SER A 752 -4.19 -24.16 26.46
C SER A 752 -5.69 -23.98 26.69
N ALA A 753 -6.52 -24.67 25.91
CA ALA A 753 -7.97 -24.68 26.04
C ALA A 753 -8.50 -25.71 27.06
N GLY A 754 -7.62 -26.51 27.69
CA GLY A 754 -8.00 -27.53 28.66
C GLY A 754 -8.60 -28.80 28.06
N LEU A 755 -8.23 -29.15 26.82
CA LEU A 755 -8.74 -30.30 26.06
C LEU A 755 -7.63 -31.28 25.60
N PRO A 756 -6.69 -31.69 26.47
CA PRO A 756 -5.57 -32.56 26.07
C PRO A 756 -6.04 -33.94 25.58
N GLU A 757 -7.22 -34.41 25.97
CA GLU A 757 -7.74 -35.70 25.55
C GLU A 757 -8.22 -35.73 24.10
N TRP A 758 -8.38 -34.56 23.47
CA TRP A 758 -8.68 -34.39 22.05
C TRP A 758 -7.42 -34.40 21.15
N ILE A 759 -6.27 -34.76 21.71
CA ILE A 759 -5.00 -34.89 21.00
C ILE A 759 -4.68 -36.39 20.87
N ALA A 760 -4.68 -36.91 19.64
CA ALA A 760 -4.22 -38.27 19.33
C ALA A 760 -2.70 -38.30 19.10
N GLN A 761 -2.00 -39.32 19.57
CA GLN A 761 -0.54 -39.45 19.41
C GLN A 761 -0.14 -39.86 18.00
N ASP A 762 -0.98 -40.63 17.32
CA ASP A 762 -0.70 -41.15 15.98
C ASP A 762 -1.99 -41.30 15.15
N ASN A 763 -1.85 -41.84 13.93
CA ASN A 763 -2.97 -42.04 13.01
C ASN A 763 -3.99 -43.06 13.53
N GLU A 764 -3.57 -44.09 14.26
CA GLU A 764 -4.47 -45.13 14.77
C GLU A 764 -5.31 -44.59 15.93
N GLU A 765 -4.68 -43.89 16.87
CA GLU A 765 -5.39 -43.23 17.94
C GLU A 765 -6.29 -42.11 17.42
N TYR A 766 -5.92 -41.41 16.34
CA TYR A 766 -6.77 -40.39 15.72
C TYR A 766 -8.07 -40.99 15.20
N VAL A 767 -8.01 -42.13 14.49
CA VAL A 767 -9.22 -42.83 14.04
C VAL A 767 -10.02 -43.35 15.24
N ALA A 768 -9.36 -44.00 16.20
CA ALA A 768 -10.03 -44.58 17.38
C ALA A 768 -10.77 -43.51 18.20
N LYS A 769 -10.14 -42.35 18.44
CA LYS A 769 -10.75 -41.21 19.13
C LYS A 769 -11.92 -40.62 18.35
N ALA A 770 -11.79 -40.45 17.03
CA ALA A 770 -12.90 -39.96 16.21
C ALA A 770 -14.15 -40.86 16.34
N VAL A 771 -13.96 -42.18 16.28
CA VAL A 771 -15.04 -43.17 16.43
C VAL A 771 -15.62 -43.14 17.84
N ALA A 772 -14.77 -43.16 18.87
CA ALA A 772 -15.21 -43.17 20.27
C ALA A 772 -16.00 -41.90 20.62
N PHE A 773 -15.51 -40.72 20.23
CA PHE A 773 -16.20 -39.45 20.49
C PHE A 773 -17.49 -39.32 19.69
N ALA A 774 -17.53 -39.82 18.45
CA ALA A 774 -18.74 -39.82 17.63
C ALA A 774 -19.88 -40.69 18.23
N ALA A 775 -19.55 -41.69 19.05
CA ALA A 775 -20.52 -42.54 19.72
C ALA A 775 -21.06 -41.95 21.04
N ASP A 776 -20.36 -41.00 21.66
CA ASP A 776 -20.70 -40.43 22.97
C ASP A 776 -21.52 -39.13 22.84
N VAL A 777 -22.79 -39.30 22.48
CA VAL A 777 -23.74 -38.19 22.23
C VAL A 777 -23.93 -37.31 23.47
N GLN A 778 -23.95 -37.90 24.66
CA GLN A 778 -24.13 -37.19 25.92
C GLN A 778 -22.95 -36.24 26.17
N ARG A 779 -21.72 -36.75 26.01
CA ARG A 779 -20.52 -35.93 26.16
C ARG A 779 -20.43 -34.83 25.12
N LEU A 780 -20.70 -35.13 23.84
CA LEU A 780 -20.70 -34.11 22.78
C LEU A 780 -21.72 -33.01 23.06
N THR A 781 -22.92 -33.36 23.52
CA THR A 781 -23.98 -32.39 23.88
C THR A 781 -23.53 -31.50 25.04
N ALA A 782 -23.01 -32.10 26.13
CA ALA A 782 -22.55 -31.36 27.29
C ALA A 782 -21.37 -30.43 26.96
N LEU A 783 -20.42 -30.92 26.17
CA LEU A 783 -19.25 -30.17 25.76
C LEU A 783 -19.64 -28.97 24.89
N ARG A 784 -20.47 -29.18 23.86
CA ARG A 784 -20.93 -28.14 22.94
C ARG A 784 -21.59 -26.95 23.66
N MET A 785 -22.44 -27.23 24.66
CA MET A 785 -23.16 -26.19 25.41
C MET A 785 -22.24 -25.31 26.28
N ASN A 786 -21.11 -25.84 26.73
CA ASN A 786 -20.21 -25.14 27.67
C ASN A 786 -18.90 -24.67 27.02
N MET A 787 -18.53 -25.22 25.87
CA MET A 787 -17.21 -25.05 25.28
C MET A 787 -16.84 -23.59 25.00
N ARG A 788 -17.77 -22.76 24.51
CA ARG A 788 -17.48 -21.33 24.29
C ARG A 788 -17.10 -20.64 25.60
N ALA A 789 -17.85 -20.88 26.67
CA ALA A 789 -17.57 -20.29 27.99
C ALA A 789 -16.24 -20.82 28.56
N SER A 790 -15.98 -22.13 28.45
CA SER A 790 -14.71 -22.74 28.86
C SER A 790 -13.51 -22.20 28.08
N LEU A 791 -13.63 -22.03 26.77
CA LEU A 791 -12.59 -21.45 25.91
C LEU A 791 -12.28 -20.00 26.32
N LEU A 792 -13.32 -19.18 26.50
CA LEU A 792 -13.16 -17.77 26.90
C LEU A 792 -12.52 -17.61 28.28
N ALA A 793 -12.69 -18.58 29.17
CA ALA A 793 -12.06 -18.62 30.49
C ALA A 793 -10.66 -19.27 30.48
N SER A 794 -10.22 -19.82 29.35
CA SER A 794 -8.94 -20.53 29.25
C SER A 794 -7.77 -19.56 29.01
N PRO A 795 -6.53 -19.96 29.33
CA PRO A 795 -5.33 -19.18 28.99
C PRO A 795 -5.24 -18.77 27.52
N LEU A 796 -5.85 -19.53 26.59
CA LEU A 796 -5.84 -19.21 25.16
C LEU A 796 -6.59 -17.91 24.83
N CYS A 797 -7.52 -17.45 25.69
CA CYS A 797 -8.29 -16.21 25.51
C CYS A 797 -7.99 -15.15 26.61
N ASP A 798 -7.06 -15.41 27.52
CA ASP A 798 -6.68 -14.49 28.60
C ASP A 798 -5.59 -13.52 28.11
N ALA A 799 -6.03 -12.47 27.40
CA ALA A 799 -5.14 -11.48 26.80
C ALA A 799 -4.31 -10.70 27.83
N ALA A 800 -4.85 -10.45 29.02
CA ALA A 800 -4.14 -9.75 30.09
C ALA A 800 -2.98 -10.59 30.63
N ARG A 801 -3.24 -11.86 30.94
CA ARG A 801 -2.21 -12.82 31.36
C ARG A 801 -1.17 -13.03 30.27
N TYR A 802 -1.61 -13.20 29.03
CA TYR A 802 -0.70 -13.37 27.89
C TYR A 802 0.20 -12.14 27.70
N ALA A 803 -0.36 -10.93 27.76
CA ALA A 803 0.42 -9.68 27.64
C ALA A 803 1.52 -9.61 28.71
N GLY A 804 1.20 -9.93 29.97
CA GLY A 804 2.21 -9.98 31.05
C GLY A 804 3.32 -11.01 30.80
N HIS A 805 2.98 -12.18 30.26
CA HIS A 805 3.97 -13.19 29.86
C HIS A 805 4.85 -12.71 28.69
N LEU A 806 4.24 -12.08 27.69
CA LEU A 806 4.95 -11.54 26.53
C LEU A 806 5.91 -10.42 26.94
N GLU A 807 5.46 -9.46 27.77
CA GLU A 807 6.30 -8.39 28.32
C GLU A 807 7.53 -8.94 29.03
N ALA A 808 7.34 -9.91 29.94
CA ALA A 808 8.44 -10.55 30.66
C ALA A 808 9.40 -11.28 29.72
N ALA A 809 8.90 -11.92 28.66
CA ALA A 809 9.72 -12.56 27.64
C ALA A 809 10.54 -11.52 26.85
N LEU A 810 9.92 -10.42 26.40
CA LEU A 810 10.57 -9.34 25.66
C LEU A 810 11.69 -8.69 26.49
N GLU A 811 11.41 -8.34 27.74
CA GLU A 811 12.41 -7.76 28.66
C GLU A 811 13.58 -8.70 28.91
N SER A 812 13.31 -10.00 29.12
CA SER A 812 14.37 -11.00 29.33
C SER A 812 15.20 -11.23 28.09
N MET A 813 14.58 -11.37 26.91
CA MET A 813 15.31 -11.53 25.64
C MET A 813 16.22 -10.33 25.38
N TRP A 814 15.71 -9.12 25.63
CA TRP A 814 16.52 -7.91 25.50
C TRP A 814 17.71 -7.92 26.48
N ARG A 815 17.47 -8.18 27.76
CA ARG A 815 18.50 -8.22 28.80
C ARG A 815 19.60 -9.25 28.49
N ASP A 816 19.18 -10.47 28.16
CA ASP A 816 20.09 -11.59 27.86
C ASP A 816 20.85 -11.32 26.54
N GLY A 817 20.18 -10.74 25.55
CA GLY A 817 20.78 -10.36 24.27
C GLY A 817 21.85 -9.30 24.41
N VAL A 818 21.55 -8.21 25.11
CA VAL A 818 22.49 -7.13 25.39
C VAL A 818 23.68 -7.63 26.21
N ALA A 819 23.46 -8.46 27.23
CA ALA A 819 24.54 -9.05 28.02
C ALA A 819 25.52 -9.86 27.15
N ARG A 820 25.02 -10.63 26.18
CA ARG A 820 25.88 -11.37 25.23
C ARG A 820 26.65 -10.47 24.27
N LEU A 821 26.02 -9.41 23.78
CA LEU A 821 26.68 -8.42 22.93
C LEU A 821 27.84 -7.74 23.67
N ASN A 822 27.66 -7.44 24.96
CA ASN A 822 28.68 -6.85 25.82
C ASN A 822 29.79 -7.84 26.22
N ALA A 823 29.48 -9.14 26.32
CA ALA A 823 30.44 -10.19 26.65
C ALA A 823 31.32 -10.63 25.46
N THR A 824 30.89 -10.35 24.23
CA THR A 824 31.68 -10.67 23.03
C THR A 824 32.78 -9.61 22.86
N PRO A 825 34.09 -9.97 22.85
CA PRO A 825 35.15 -8.99 22.68
C PRO A 825 34.91 -8.17 21.41
N ARG A 826 34.79 -6.84 21.55
CA ARG A 826 34.80 -5.95 20.39
C ARG A 826 36.16 -6.13 19.72
N ALA A 827 36.22 -6.93 18.67
CA ALA A 827 37.42 -7.03 17.83
C ALA A 827 37.76 -5.61 17.37
N THR A 828 38.80 -5.04 17.97
CA THR A 828 39.40 -3.78 17.58
C THR A 828 39.89 -3.93 16.14
N MET A 829 39.19 -3.34 15.19
CA MET A 829 39.75 -3.03 13.88
C MET A 829 40.01 -1.52 13.86
N ALA A 830 41.30 -1.20 13.90
CA ALA A 830 41.86 0.09 13.53
C ALA A 830 41.69 0.35 12.03
#